data_AF-A0A1V9YMA3-F1
#
_entry.id   AF-A0A1V9YMA3-F1
#
_cell.length_a   1.000
_cell.length_b   1.000
_cell.length_c   1.000
_cell.angle_alpha   90.00
_cell.angle_beta   90.00
_cell.angle_gamma   90.00
#
_symmetry.space_group_name_H-M   'P 1'
#
loop_
_entity.id
_entity.type
_entity.pdbx_description
1 polymer ?
#
loop_
_entity_poly.entity_id
_entity_poly.type
_entity_poly.pdbx_seq_one_letter_code
_entity_poly.pdbx_strand_id
1 'polypeptide(L)'
;MELCCVLVSNGTRFVVMMDTLNQRVSDLKKKIKDEIPQSITCDAPNLNLYLALKYKEWLTIQDYSLEQFQLLMNKPNLMEPFFKLTYYFNKNGEYPEYDDAKIHVLVQNPIQPHANIGHLSLLPNGLKCAMECFDLNTWESGKVHNLPCIYAFMKSFGGCTSNGKIFWRTEESQIVNILYSAWFKKSTKDNLNVLADKKAFLIGSPGVGKSTLLCLVAFYVVYVYKKKILMYRRVAKLEAEKCLVYLALDDNQEFIYQTIPICTDSTAINIYKTLWNQFGIKNVWLFLDGFIYNTIPDGLLTFNLLATPQLVDLKSKVAIHSFRCLFPCWSKKDLISLGQQIYKYELEEIEDRYYYSGGSVREFTLDTVQLIKSEIDTVVLQVKNVQDLVDCLHHTFVQDATMMDHFLNVLYWVQIIDTEYAVASLSVRLRSDDLHRIYIWALDAQLQHLAGCAFKSYLHRAMGNNSLVLHISEYDSRENGHISWVHCPFKIGLAQCKGSANEDDYRVYLKTWSVDTQYRYWFPYCHNFPTIDSIVKLKSTADKKEGIAYLQTTVSNTHDINAKQLEIFNKIFYSQAIKDEGNTERPIYIVICPNRKACESIVPTKAADVVASRKVCQLYVGYFDAFRFGGPSNNIPIELPPPNAPYNFRPRRSTAKRPREA
;
A
#
# COMPACT_ATOMS: atom_id res chain seq x y z
N MET A 1 9.77 -9.87 -63.76
CA MET A 1 8.31 -9.98 -63.70
C MET A 1 7.79 -8.82 -62.87
N GLU A 2 6.69 -8.22 -63.30
CA GLU A 2 6.14 -7.00 -62.71
C GLU A 2 4.96 -7.36 -61.80
N LEU A 3 5.18 -7.37 -60.48
CA LEU A 3 4.11 -7.75 -59.55
C LEU A 3 3.38 -6.49 -59.08
N CYS A 4 2.15 -6.31 -59.58
CA CYS A 4 1.23 -5.30 -59.05
C CYS A 4 0.76 -5.70 -57.65
N CYS A 5 1.11 -4.88 -56.66
CA CYS A 5 0.85 -5.08 -55.24
C CYS A 5 -0.13 -4.02 -54.73
N VAL A 6 -0.96 -4.40 -53.76
CA VAL A 6 -1.88 -3.47 -53.08
C VAL A 6 -1.67 -3.54 -51.58
N LEU A 7 -1.35 -2.41 -50.96
CA LEU A 7 -1.33 -2.28 -49.51
C LEU A 7 -2.78 -2.18 -49.00
N VAL A 8 -3.24 -3.21 -48.30
CA VAL A 8 -4.66 -3.34 -47.91
C VAL A 8 -5.10 -2.25 -46.92
N SER A 9 -4.19 -1.67 -46.12
CA SER A 9 -4.56 -0.68 -45.10
C SER A 9 -5.08 0.64 -45.66
N ASN A 10 -4.67 1.02 -46.87
CA ASN A 10 -5.07 2.29 -47.49
C ASN A 10 -5.35 2.18 -49.00
N GLY A 11 -5.31 0.97 -49.55
CA GLY A 11 -5.55 0.72 -50.98
C GLY A 11 -4.43 1.21 -51.90
N THR A 12 -3.26 1.58 -51.36
CA THR A 12 -2.13 2.07 -52.18
C THR A 12 -1.66 0.98 -53.11
N ARG A 13 -1.58 1.29 -54.40
CA ARG A 13 -1.12 0.39 -55.44
C ARG A 13 0.30 0.76 -55.83
N PHE A 14 1.13 -0.24 -55.99
CA PHE A 14 2.53 -0.07 -56.38
C PHE A 14 3.02 -1.33 -57.06
N VAL A 15 4.12 -1.21 -57.76
CA VAL A 15 4.70 -2.27 -58.57
C VAL A 15 6.02 -2.69 -57.97
N VAL A 16 6.26 -4.00 -57.91
CA VAL A 16 7.56 -4.54 -57.47
C VAL A 16 8.17 -5.40 -58.55
N MET A 17 9.39 -5.07 -58.95
CA MET A 17 10.15 -5.82 -59.94
C MET A 17 10.86 -7.02 -59.30
N MET A 18 10.48 -8.24 -59.72
CA MET A 18 11.03 -9.50 -59.18
C MET A 18 11.65 -10.39 -60.26
N ASP A 19 12.73 -11.09 -59.88
CA ASP A 19 13.20 -12.28 -60.60
C ASP A 19 12.54 -13.51 -59.96
N THR A 20 11.43 -13.97 -60.52
CA THR A 20 10.61 -15.02 -59.93
C THR A 20 11.27 -16.41 -59.96
N LEU A 21 12.29 -16.64 -60.81
CA LEU A 21 12.97 -17.93 -60.96
C LEU A 21 13.84 -18.29 -59.74
N ASN A 22 14.46 -17.29 -59.13
CA ASN A 22 15.44 -17.47 -58.06
C ASN A 22 15.03 -16.85 -56.72
N GLN A 23 13.99 -16.00 -56.69
CA GLN A 23 13.59 -15.28 -55.48
C GLN A 23 12.43 -15.96 -54.74
N ARG A 24 12.44 -15.83 -53.41
CA ARG A 24 11.41 -16.35 -52.50
C ARG A 24 10.44 -15.26 -52.08
N VAL A 25 9.33 -15.66 -51.46
CA VAL A 25 8.37 -14.73 -50.84
C VAL A 25 9.06 -13.85 -49.80
N SER A 26 10.07 -14.34 -49.06
CA SER A 26 10.86 -13.51 -48.14
C SER A 26 11.62 -12.38 -48.83
N ASP A 27 12.08 -12.59 -50.07
CA ASP A 27 12.77 -11.55 -50.85
C ASP A 27 11.77 -10.52 -51.39
N LEU A 28 10.56 -10.97 -51.76
CA LEU A 28 9.45 -10.10 -52.11
C LEU A 28 9.06 -9.20 -50.94
N LYS A 29 8.96 -9.73 -49.71
CA LYS A 29 8.68 -8.93 -48.50
C LYS A 29 9.71 -7.81 -48.29
N LYS A 30 11.00 -8.08 -48.53
CA LYS A 30 12.06 -7.07 -48.41
C LYS A 30 11.90 -5.97 -49.45
N LYS A 31 11.75 -6.34 -50.71
CA LYS A 31 11.55 -5.37 -51.80
C LYS A 31 10.28 -4.53 -51.65
N ILE A 32 9.19 -5.12 -51.18
CA ILE A 32 7.97 -4.37 -50.86
C ILE A 32 8.26 -3.29 -49.79
N LYS A 33 9.02 -3.61 -48.74
CA LYS A 33 9.43 -2.64 -47.72
C LYS A 33 10.32 -1.54 -48.30
N ASP A 34 11.24 -1.89 -49.21
CA ASP A 34 12.15 -0.93 -49.83
C ASP A 34 11.43 0.02 -50.81
N GLU A 35 10.36 -0.45 -51.47
CA GLU A 35 9.61 0.33 -52.46
C GLU A 35 8.66 1.36 -51.82
N ILE A 36 8.03 1.00 -50.70
CA ILE A 36 7.11 1.88 -49.95
C ILE A 36 7.51 2.03 -48.48
N PRO A 37 8.74 2.52 -48.19
CA PRO A 37 9.31 2.51 -46.84
C PRO A 37 8.55 3.40 -45.87
N GLN A 38 7.86 4.44 -46.37
CA GLN A 38 7.05 5.34 -45.56
C GLN A 38 5.72 4.70 -45.10
N SER A 39 5.23 3.68 -45.81
CA SER A 39 3.94 3.03 -45.55
C SER A 39 4.06 1.73 -44.74
N ILE A 40 5.27 1.17 -44.62
CA ILE A 40 5.55 -0.09 -43.91
C ILE A 40 6.46 0.18 -42.71
N THR A 41 5.86 0.18 -41.51
CA THR A 41 6.57 0.48 -40.26
C THR A 41 7.16 -0.74 -39.56
N CYS A 42 6.81 -1.96 -40.00
CA CYS A 42 7.29 -3.21 -39.40
C CYS A 42 8.53 -3.75 -40.13
N ASP A 43 9.18 -4.77 -39.57
CA ASP A 43 10.23 -5.51 -40.28
C ASP A 43 9.65 -6.35 -41.41
N ALA A 44 10.40 -6.47 -42.52
CA ALA A 44 9.98 -7.20 -43.71
C ALA A 44 9.52 -8.64 -43.42
N PRO A 45 10.17 -9.44 -42.55
CA PRO A 45 9.71 -10.78 -42.22
C PRO A 45 8.28 -10.84 -41.67
N ASN A 46 7.86 -9.77 -40.98
CA ASN A 46 6.56 -9.72 -40.31
C ASN A 46 5.41 -9.40 -41.28
N LEU A 47 5.68 -8.91 -42.49
CA LEU A 47 4.65 -8.67 -43.52
C LEU A 47 3.88 -9.95 -43.86
N ASN A 48 2.56 -9.92 -43.90
CA ASN A 48 1.76 -11.02 -44.47
C ASN A 48 1.42 -10.67 -45.92
N LEU A 49 1.71 -11.59 -46.84
CA LEU A 49 1.42 -11.43 -48.26
C LEU A 49 0.36 -12.45 -48.65
N TYR A 50 -0.67 -12.01 -49.37
CA TYR A 50 -1.73 -12.86 -49.88
C TYR A 50 -1.80 -12.76 -51.41
N LEU A 51 -2.17 -13.85 -52.08
CA LEU A 51 -2.52 -13.83 -53.49
C LEU A 51 -3.82 -13.04 -53.69
N ALA A 52 -3.81 -12.13 -54.65
CA ALA A 52 -5.00 -11.39 -55.06
C ALA A 52 -5.86 -12.26 -56.00
N LEU A 53 -6.45 -13.33 -55.43
CA LEU A 53 -7.28 -14.28 -56.16
C LEU A 53 -8.71 -14.31 -55.63
N LYS A 54 -9.67 -14.25 -56.56
CA LYS A 54 -11.08 -14.52 -56.30
C LYS A 54 -11.57 -15.53 -57.33
N TYR A 55 -12.22 -16.59 -56.86
CA TYR A 55 -12.70 -17.69 -57.73
C TYR A 55 -11.63 -18.27 -58.67
N LYS A 56 -10.37 -18.32 -58.22
CA LYS A 56 -9.21 -18.72 -59.03
C LYS A 56 -8.96 -17.84 -60.27
N GLU A 57 -9.20 -16.54 -60.16
CA GLU A 57 -8.77 -15.55 -61.15
C GLU A 57 -8.10 -14.35 -60.47
N TRP A 58 -7.14 -13.72 -61.16
CA TRP A 58 -6.47 -12.50 -60.68
C TRP A 58 -7.42 -11.31 -60.68
N LEU A 59 -7.30 -10.44 -59.67
CA LEU A 59 -8.16 -9.27 -59.57
C LEU A 59 -7.85 -8.23 -60.65
N THR A 60 -8.90 -7.62 -61.19
CA THR A 60 -8.81 -6.47 -62.09
C THR A 60 -8.49 -5.17 -61.32
N ILE A 61 -7.82 -4.26 -62.02
CA ILE A 61 -7.43 -2.95 -61.46
C ILE A 61 -8.65 -2.06 -61.15
N GLN A 62 -9.82 -2.28 -61.77
CA GLN A 62 -10.94 -1.33 -61.72
C GLN A 62 -12.09 -1.71 -60.77
N ASP A 63 -12.13 -2.92 -60.21
CA ASP A 63 -13.40 -3.46 -59.65
C ASP A 63 -13.43 -3.71 -58.13
N TYR A 64 -12.42 -3.27 -57.36
CA TYR A 64 -12.30 -3.64 -55.93
C TYR A 64 -12.13 -2.45 -54.98
N SER A 65 -13.01 -2.41 -53.98
CA SER A 65 -12.95 -1.53 -52.79
C SER A 65 -12.06 -2.13 -51.69
N LEU A 66 -11.65 -1.29 -50.72
CA LEU A 66 -10.84 -1.71 -49.56
C LEU A 66 -11.46 -2.86 -48.76
N GLU A 67 -12.76 -2.82 -48.53
CA GLU A 67 -13.51 -3.84 -47.79
C GLU A 67 -13.47 -5.19 -48.51
N GLN A 68 -13.52 -5.17 -49.85
CA GLN A 68 -13.45 -6.39 -50.65
C GLN A 68 -12.06 -7.01 -50.67
N PHE A 69 -10.98 -6.22 -50.58
CA PHE A 69 -9.62 -6.76 -50.41
C PHE A 69 -9.46 -7.49 -49.08
N GLN A 70 -10.10 -7.00 -48.01
CA GLN A 70 -10.00 -7.63 -46.69
C GLN A 70 -10.62 -9.04 -46.67
N LEU A 71 -11.73 -9.24 -47.37
CA LEU A 71 -12.40 -10.55 -47.48
C LEU A 71 -11.55 -11.61 -48.20
N LEU A 72 -10.56 -11.18 -49.00
CA LEU A 72 -9.67 -12.07 -49.74
C LEU A 72 -8.41 -12.46 -48.96
N MET A 73 -8.14 -11.83 -47.80
CA MET A 73 -7.05 -12.16 -46.88
C MET A 73 -7.39 -13.39 -46.04
N ASN A 74 -7.49 -14.55 -46.69
CA ASN A 74 -7.80 -15.82 -46.07
C ASN A 74 -6.60 -16.78 -46.12
N LYS A 75 -6.65 -17.84 -45.31
CA LYS A 75 -5.55 -18.82 -45.21
C LYS A 75 -5.18 -19.47 -46.56
N PRO A 76 -6.11 -19.84 -47.45
CA PRO A 76 -5.78 -20.37 -48.78
C PRO A 76 -4.94 -19.44 -49.66
N ASN A 77 -5.17 -18.13 -49.56
CA ASN A 77 -4.45 -17.13 -50.34
C ASN A 77 -3.13 -16.71 -49.67
N LEU A 78 -2.82 -17.15 -48.45
CA LEU A 78 -1.61 -16.73 -47.73
C LEU A 78 -0.36 -17.30 -48.38
N MET A 79 0.62 -16.43 -48.66
CA MET A 79 1.90 -16.81 -49.26
C MET A 79 2.91 -17.22 -48.19
N GLU A 80 3.50 -18.40 -48.36
CA GLU A 80 4.48 -18.96 -47.42
C GLU A 80 5.87 -18.34 -47.64
N PRO A 81 6.52 -17.77 -46.61
CA PRO A 81 7.77 -17.00 -46.76
C PRO A 81 8.92 -17.75 -47.44
N PHE A 82 8.99 -19.06 -47.25
CA PHE A 82 10.08 -19.90 -47.75
C PHE A 82 9.86 -20.42 -49.17
N PHE A 83 8.67 -20.24 -49.74
CA PHE A 83 8.34 -20.73 -51.08
C PHE A 83 8.95 -19.81 -52.15
N LYS A 84 9.31 -20.42 -53.29
CA LYS A 84 9.77 -19.66 -54.47
C LYS A 84 8.59 -18.95 -55.11
N LEU A 85 8.82 -17.78 -55.69
CA LEU A 85 7.75 -17.04 -56.38
C LEU A 85 7.20 -17.81 -57.59
N THR A 86 8.01 -18.65 -58.24
CA THR A 86 7.52 -19.59 -59.28
C THR A 86 6.46 -20.57 -58.80
N TYR A 87 6.33 -20.83 -57.50
CA TYR A 87 5.25 -21.65 -56.99
C TYR A 87 3.88 -20.98 -57.21
N TYR A 88 3.83 -19.63 -57.14
CA TYR A 88 2.60 -18.85 -57.18
C TYR A 88 2.29 -18.24 -58.56
N PHE A 89 3.31 -17.97 -59.38
CA PHE A 89 3.17 -17.17 -60.60
C PHE A 89 3.62 -17.88 -61.89
N ASN A 90 3.66 -19.22 -61.92
CA ASN A 90 4.19 -19.98 -63.06
C ASN A 90 3.10 -20.61 -63.95
N LYS A 91 3.45 -20.86 -65.21
CA LYS A 91 2.59 -21.26 -66.33
C LYS A 91 1.92 -22.64 -66.24
N ASN A 92 2.37 -23.53 -65.34
CA ASN A 92 1.96 -24.94 -65.30
C ASN A 92 1.49 -25.41 -63.90
N GLY A 93 0.96 -24.50 -63.07
CA GLY A 93 0.66 -24.73 -61.65
C GLY A 93 -0.83 -24.75 -61.28
N GLU A 94 -1.09 -24.81 -59.97
CA GLU A 94 -2.42 -24.77 -59.33
C GLU A 94 -3.09 -23.37 -59.39
N TYR A 95 -2.31 -22.34 -59.70
CA TYR A 95 -2.72 -20.94 -59.74
C TYR A 95 -2.85 -20.43 -61.19
N PRO A 96 -3.64 -19.35 -61.42
CA PRO A 96 -3.92 -18.85 -62.76
C PRO A 96 -2.66 -18.30 -63.45
N GLU A 97 -2.66 -18.34 -64.79
CA GLU A 97 -1.58 -17.76 -65.58
C GLU A 97 -1.39 -16.28 -65.23
N TYR A 98 -0.14 -15.85 -65.10
CA TYR A 98 0.17 -14.46 -64.80
C TYR A 98 -0.33 -13.53 -65.90
N ASP A 99 -0.88 -12.39 -65.47
CA ASP A 99 -1.41 -11.33 -66.34
C ASP A 99 -0.93 -9.99 -65.79
N ASP A 100 -0.07 -9.31 -66.56
CA ASP A 100 0.56 -8.05 -66.16
C ASP A 100 -0.44 -6.89 -65.98
N ALA A 101 -1.68 -7.02 -66.48
CA ALA A 101 -2.75 -6.06 -66.28
C ALA A 101 -3.56 -6.27 -64.99
N LYS A 102 -3.18 -7.23 -64.13
CA LYS A 102 -3.93 -7.61 -62.92
C LYS A 102 -3.20 -7.30 -61.63
N ILE A 103 -3.93 -7.33 -60.53
CA ILE A 103 -3.37 -7.26 -59.18
C ILE A 103 -2.95 -8.68 -58.77
N HIS A 104 -1.75 -8.80 -58.23
CA HIS A 104 -1.12 -10.09 -57.93
C HIS A 104 -1.04 -10.37 -56.43
N VAL A 105 -0.67 -9.35 -55.64
CA VAL A 105 -0.34 -9.52 -54.22
C VAL A 105 -1.08 -8.48 -53.37
N LEU A 106 -1.78 -8.95 -52.35
CA LEU A 106 -2.32 -8.13 -51.28
C LEU A 106 -1.31 -8.12 -50.12
N VAL A 107 -0.85 -6.92 -49.76
CA VAL A 107 0.13 -6.71 -48.70
C VAL A 107 -0.60 -6.31 -47.43
N GLN A 108 -0.49 -7.15 -46.41
CA GLN A 108 -1.00 -6.88 -45.07
C GLN A 108 0.17 -6.58 -44.15
N ASN A 109 0.19 -5.37 -43.59
CA ASN A 109 1.05 -5.06 -42.47
C ASN A 109 0.56 -5.90 -41.26
N PRO A 110 1.40 -6.72 -40.60
CA PRO A 110 1.05 -7.49 -39.41
C PRO A 110 0.49 -6.53 -38.40
N ILE A 111 -0.84 -6.55 -38.30
CA ILE A 111 -1.69 -5.75 -37.41
C ILE A 111 -0.83 -4.69 -36.70
N GLN A 112 -0.58 -3.56 -37.37
CA GLN A 112 -0.84 -2.36 -36.60
C GLN A 112 -2.29 -2.58 -36.19
N PRO A 113 -2.61 -2.65 -34.90
CA PRO A 113 -3.95 -2.32 -34.55
C PRO A 113 -4.05 -0.87 -35.08
N HIS A 114 -4.64 -0.72 -36.28
CA HIS A 114 -5.89 -0.02 -36.31
C HIS A 114 -6.72 -0.66 -35.19
N ALA A 115 -6.43 -0.26 -33.95
CA ALA A 115 -7.47 0.05 -33.04
C ALA A 115 -8.16 1.23 -33.71
N ASN A 116 -8.92 0.93 -34.77
CA ASN A 116 -10.29 1.36 -34.77
C ASN A 116 -10.71 1.04 -33.35
N ILE A 117 -11.01 2.10 -32.61
CA ILE A 117 -11.84 1.99 -31.44
C ILE A 117 -12.95 1.03 -31.89
N GLY A 118 -12.90 -0.22 -31.42
CA GLY A 118 -13.78 -1.27 -31.92
C GLY A 118 -15.21 -0.81 -31.69
N HIS A 119 -16.20 -1.50 -32.30
CA HIS A 119 -17.62 -1.22 -32.08
C HIS A 119 -17.89 -0.71 -30.66
N LEU A 120 -18.03 0.62 -30.54
CA LEU A 120 -18.16 1.26 -29.24
C LEU A 120 -19.45 0.75 -28.65
N SER A 121 -19.34 0.14 -27.47
CA SER A 121 -20.49 -0.46 -26.81
C SER A 121 -21.11 0.59 -25.91
N LEU A 122 -22.45 0.67 -25.92
CA LEU A 122 -23.18 1.41 -24.91
C LEU A 122 -22.94 0.75 -23.56
N LEU A 123 -22.58 1.57 -22.56
CA LEU A 123 -22.37 1.11 -21.20
C LEU A 123 -23.71 0.70 -20.59
N PRO A 124 -23.89 -0.57 -20.17
CA PRO A 124 -25.11 -0.98 -19.48
C PRO A 124 -25.34 -0.14 -18.23
N ASN A 125 -26.55 0.39 -18.07
CA ASN A 125 -26.90 1.31 -16.97
C ASN A 125 -26.03 2.59 -16.92
N GLY A 126 -25.51 3.07 -18.06
CA GLY A 126 -24.66 4.26 -18.12
C GLY A 126 -25.23 5.50 -17.42
N LEU A 127 -26.54 5.76 -17.56
CA LEU A 127 -27.20 6.85 -16.83
C LEU A 127 -27.13 6.68 -15.30
N LYS A 128 -27.24 5.45 -14.79
CA LYS A 128 -27.10 5.20 -13.35
C LYS A 128 -25.65 5.37 -12.90
N CYS A 129 -24.66 4.94 -13.70
CA CYS A 129 -23.25 5.22 -13.42
C CYS A 129 -22.98 6.74 -13.34
N ALA A 130 -23.59 7.54 -14.21
CA ALA A 130 -23.55 9.00 -14.11
C ALA A 130 -24.14 9.50 -12.79
N MET A 131 -25.36 9.07 -12.46
CA MET A 131 -26.05 9.48 -11.23
C MET A 131 -25.31 9.05 -9.96
N GLU A 132 -24.52 7.99 -10.01
CA GLU A 132 -23.66 7.53 -8.91
C GLU A 132 -22.43 8.42 -8.67
N CYS A 133 -22.11 9.37 -9.54
CA CYS A 133 -20.92 10.22 -9.37
C CYS A 133 -21.07 11.67 -9.84
N PHE A 134 -22.24 12.11 -10.31
CA PHE A 134 -22.42 13.44 -10.91
C PHE A 134 -22.11 14.60 -9.95
N ASP A 135 -22.26 14.37 -8.65
CA ASP A 135 -22.10 15.34 -7.56
C ASP A 135 -20.91 14.99 -6.65
N LEU A 136 -19.94 14.22 -7.17
CA LEU A 136 -18.75 13.72 -6.45
C LEU A 136 -18.00 14.81 -5.65
N ASN A 137 -17.97 16.05 -6.15
CA ASN A 137 -17.32 17.19 -5.51
C ASN A 137 -18.11 17.79 -4.33
N THR A 138 -19.34 17.34 -4.10
CA THR A 138 -20.23 17.81 -3.02
C THR A 138 -20.65 16.69 -2.07
N TRP A 139 -20.10 15.49 -2.24
CA TRP A 139 -20.35 14.37 -1.35
C TRP A 139 -19.97 14.68 0.09
N GLU A 140 -20.91 14.42 1.00
CA GLU A 140 -20.72 14.64 2.43
C GLU A 140 -19.70 13.63 2.99
N SER A 141 -18.69 14.16 3.69
CA SER A 141 -17.72 13.34 4.43
C SER A 141 -18.37 12.63 5.61
N GLY A 142 -17.87 11.45 5.97
CA GLY A 142 -18.41 10.60 7.03
C GLY A 142 -19.65 9.80 6.65
N LYS A 143 -20.00 9.73 5.36
CA LYS A 143 -21.17 9.01 4.84
C LYS A 143 -20.78 7.86 3.92
N VAL A 144 -21.68 6.88 3.82
CA VAL A 144 -21.60 5.79 2.84
C VAL A 144 -22.37 6.18 1.58
N HIS A 145 -21.70 6.09 0.43
CA HIS A 145 -22.30 6.30 -0.88
C HIS A 145 -22.40 4.98 -1.64
N ASN A 146 -23.49 4.81 -2.39
CA ASN A 146 -23.76 3.59 -3.15
C ASN A 146 -23.30 3.77 -4.60
N LEU A 147 -22.60 2.75 -5.10
CA LEU A 147 -21.95 2.67 -6.41
C LEU A 147 -22.23 1.34 -7.14
N PRO A 148 -23.45 0.77 -7.11
CA PRO A 148 -23.69 -0.57 -7.64
C PRO A 148 -23.38 -0.72 -9.13
N CYS A 149 -23.67 0.29 -9.95
CA CYS A 149 -23.43 0.24 -11.39
C CYS A 149 -21.95 0.39 -11.74
N ILE A 150 -21.25 1.36 -11.14
CA ILE A 150 -19.80 1.52 -11.32
C ILE A 150 -19.06 0.27 -10.82
N TYR A 151 -19.46 -0.28 -9.66
CA TYR A 151 -18.90 -1.52 -9.13
C TYR A 151 -19.11 -2.70 -10.08
N ALA A 152 -20.34 -2.90 -10.56
CA ALA A 152 -20.66 -4.01 -11.46
C ALA A 152 -19.81 -3.95 -12.75
N PHE A 153 -19.64 -2.76 -13.31
CA PHE A 153 -18.80 -2.56 -14.50
C PHE A 153 -17.32 -2.81 -14.21
N MET A 154 -16.79 -2.21 -13.14
CA MET A 154 -15.35 -2.27 -12.85
C MET A 154 -14.90 -3.65 -12.34
N LYS A 155 -15.81 -4.51 -11.89
CA LYS A 155 -15.51 -5.85 -11.34
C LYS A 155 -14.60 -6.68 -12.24
N SER A 156 -14.82 -6.66 -13.56
CA SER A 156 -14.02 -7.41 -14.55
C SER A 156 -12.67 -6.77 -14.88
N PHE A 157 -12.41 -5.56 -14.37
CA PHE A 157 -11.22 -4.75 -14.71
C PHE A 157 -10.42 -4.39 -13.45
N GLY A 158 -10.36 -5.33 -12.49
CA GLY A 158 -9.67 -5.18 -11.21
C GLY A 158 -10.51 -4.61 -10.07
N GLY A 159 -11.78 -4.31 -10.32
CA GLY A 159 -12.69 -3.75 -9.34
C GLY A 159 -12.40 -2.28 -8.99
N CYS A 160 -13.30 -1.70 -8.20
CA CYS A 160 -13.13 -0.40 -7.56
C CYS A 160 -13.55 -0.45 -6.08
N THR A 161 -14.61 -1.18 -5.75
CA THR A 161 -15.04 -1.46 -4.37
C THR A 161 -15.31 -2.97 -4.22
N SER A 162 -15.49 -3.44 -2.98
CA SER A 162 -15.78 -4.85 -2.69
C SER A 162 -17.27 -5.20 -2.88
N ASN A 163 -18.16 -4.23 -2.68
CA ASN A 163 -19.60 -4.46 -2.56
C ASN A 163 -20.48 -3.33 -3.13
N GLY A 164 -19.91 -2.46 -3.98
CA GLY A 164 -20.65 -1.32 -4.53
C GLY A 164 -20.97 -0.24 -3.51
N LYS A 165 -20.22 -0.14 -2.42
CA LYS A 165 -20.32 0.96 -1.44
C LYS A 165 -18.95 1.55 -1.18
N ILE A 166 -18.93 2.84 -0.84
CA ILE A 166 -17.73 3.55 -0.41
C ILE A 166 -18.04 4.39 0.82
N PHE A 167 -17.15 4.35 1.82
CA PHE A 167 -17.17 5.31 2.91
C PHE A 167 -16.34 6.52 2.49
N TRP A 168 -16.94 7.69 2.48
CA TRP A 168 -16.32 8.91 1.97
C TRP A 168 -15.76 9.73 3.12
N ARG A 169 -14.44 9.89 3.23
CA ARG A 169 -13.82 10.65 4.31
C ARG A 169 -13.57 12.10 3.88
N THR A 170 -13.06 12.87 4.83
CA THR A 170 -12.60 14.23 4.58
C THR A 170 -11.50 14.23 3.53
N GLU A 171 -10.63 13.22 3.55
CA GLU A 171 -9.46 13.09 2.67
C GLU A 171 -9.86 12.87 1.21
N GLU A 172 -10.83 11.98 0.91
CA GLU A 172 -11.35 11.84 -0.45
C GLU A 172 -11.95 13.16 -0.95
N SER A 173 -12.67 13.88 -0.07
CA SER A 173 -13.26 15.19 -0.38
C SER A 173 -12.19 16.23 -0.73
N GLN A 174 -11.12 16.30 0.07
CA GLN A 174 -9.99 17.22 -0.17
C GLN A 174 -9.28 16.89 -1.48
N ILE A 175 -9.01 15.61 -1.75
CA ILE A 175 -8.34 15.21 -2.98
C ILE A 175 -9.18 15.55 -4.21
N VAL A 176 -10.49 15.26 -4.19
CA VAL A 176 -11.39 15.65 -5.28
C VAL A 176 -11.40 17.16 -5.48
N ASN A 177 -11.40 17.95 -4.40
CA ASN A 177 -11.33 19.41 -4.46
C ASN A 177 -9.99 19.92 -5.01
N ILE A 178 -8.87 19.29 -4.67
CA ILE A 178 -7.54 19.58 -5.22
C ILE A 178 -7.53 19.31 -6.72
N LEU A 179 -7.99 18.14 -7.16
CA LEU A 179 -8.03 17.75 -8.57
C LEU A 179 -8.97 18.69 -9.36
N TYR A 180 -10.13 19.01 -8.80
CA TYR A 180 -11.07 19.96 -9.39
C TYR A 180 -10.43 21.34 -9.56
N SER A 181 -9.77 21.82 -8.50
CA SER A 181 -9.08 23.10 -8.52
C SER A 181 -7.95 23.10 -9.54
N ALA A 182 -7.16 22.03 -9.62
CA ALA A 182 -6.04 21.93 -10.55
C ALA A 182 -6.47 21.89 -12.03
N TRP A 183 -7.57 21.21 -12.34
CA TRP A 183 -7.93 20.95 -13.74
C TRP A 183 -9.05 21.82 -14.30
N PHE A 184 -9.96 22.32 -13.46
CA PHE A 184 -11.19 22.96 -13.93
C PHE A 184 -11.34 24.40 -13.43
N LYS A 185 -10.72 24.77 -12.31
CA LYS A 185 -10.76 26.15 -11.81
C LYS A 185 -9.84 27.05 -12.64
N LYS A 186 -10.41 28.11 -13.22
CA LYS A 186 -9.63 29.11 -13.97
C LYS A 186 -8.83 30.01 -13.03
N SER A 187 -7.63 30.39 -13.45
CA SER A 187 -6.89 31.50 -12.83
C SER A 187 -7.65 32.80 -12.99
N THR A 188 -7.67 33.62 -11.94
CA THR A 188 -8.20 34.99 -11.97
C THR A 188 -7.06 35.97 -11.71
N LYS A 189 -7.25 37.27 -11.99
CA LYS A 189 -6.23 38.29 -11.75
C LYS A 189 -5.81 38.37 -10.27
N ASP A 190 -6.76 38.13 -9.36
CA ASP A 190 -6.55 38.25 -7.91
C ASP A 190 -6.25 36.90 -7.23
N ASN A 191 -6.40 35.79 -7.96
CA ASN A 191 -6.15 34.44 -7.45
C ASN A 191 -5.61 33.54 -8.59
N LEU A 192 -4.28 33.45 -8.67
CA LEU A 192 -3.56 32.62 -9.63
C LEU A 192 -3.69 31.14 -9.25
N ASN A 193 -4.21 30.32 -10.17
CA ASN A 193 -4.23 28.87 -9.99
C ASN A 193 -2.87 28.27 -10.38
N VAL A 194 -2.00 28.11 -9.39
CA VAL A 194 -0.63 27.59 -9.58
C VAL A 194 -0.62 26.11 -10.02
N LEU A 195 -1.75 25.41 -9.91
CA LEU A 195 -1.89 24.00 -10.30
C LEU A 195 -2.53 23.80 -11.69
N ALA A 196 -2.94 24.89 -12.36
CA ALA A 196 -3.62 24.83 -13.65
C ALA A 196 -2.84 24.01 -14.68
N ASP A 197 -3.55 23.11 -15.37
CA ASP A 197 -3.03 22.27 -16.47
C ASP A 197 -1.83 21.37 -16.11
N LYS A 198 -1.59 21.12 -14.81
CA LYS A 198 -0.52 20.22 -14.35
C LYS A 198 -0.97 18.76 -14.28
N LYS A 199 0.01 17.86 -14.45
CA LYS A 199 -0.18 16.42 -14.21
C LYS A 199 -0.29 16.14 -12.71
N ALA A 200 -1.26 15.32 -12.34
CA ALA A 200 -1.47 14.94 -10.94
C ALA A 200 -0.82 13.59 -10.63
N PHE A 201 -0.05 13.55 -9.54
CA PHE A 201 0.44 12.31 -8.94
C PHE A 201 -0.35 12.06 -7.66
N LEU A 202 -1.25 11.08 -7.68
CA LEU A 202 -1.94 10.59 -6.49
C LEU A 202 -1.07 9.52 -5.83
N ILE A 203 -0.33 9.93 -4.80
CA ILE A 203 0.67 9.13 -4.09
C ILE A 203 0.07 8.62 -2.79
N GLY A 204 0.47 7.47 -2.27
CA GLY A 204 0.09 7.05 -0.92
C GLY A 204 0.40 5.59 -0.69
N SER A 205 0.42 5.15 0.56
CA SER A 205 0.78 3.76 0.89
C SER A 205 -0.10 2.74 0.15
N PRO A 206 0.40 1.54 -0.14
CA PRO A 206 -0.41 0.46 -0.71
C PRO A 206 -1.72 0.25 0.08
N GLY A 207 -2.81 -0.08 -0.61
CA GLY A 207 -4.05 -0.43 0.06
C GLY A 207 -4.95 0.70 0.53
N VAL A 208 -4.57 1.98 0.43
CA VAL A 208 -5.38 3.12 0.97
C VAL A 208 -6.62 3.52 0.13
N GLY A 209 -6.84 2.93 -1.04
CA GLY A 209 -8.01 3.22 -1.90
C GLY A 209 -7.75 4.13 -3.12
N LYS A 210 -6.49 4.42 -3.48
CA LYS A 210 -6.14 5.25 -4.65
C LYS A 210 -6.83 4.83 -5.94
N SER A 211 -6.78 3.54 -6.26
CA SER A 211 -7.38 2.97 -7.47
C SER A 211 -8.90 3.13 -7.50
N THR A 212 -9.56 3.02 -6.34
CA THR A 212 -11.00 3.27 -6.16
C THR A 212 -11.33 4.72 -6.52
N LEU A 213 -10.60 5.68 -5.94
CA LEU A 213 -10.82 7.10 -6.20
C LEU A 213 -10.56 7.45 -7.67
N LEU A 214 -9.50 6.91 -8.28
CA LEU A 214 -9.18 7.12 -9.70
C LEU A 214 -10.33 6.65 -10.61
N CYS A 215 -10.95 5.49 -10.30
CA CYS A 215 -12.11 5.01 -11.05
C CYS A 215 -13.29 5.99 -10.95
N LEU A 216 -13.61 6.47 -9.75
CA LEU A 216 -14.72 7.42 -9.54
C LEU A 216 -14.48 8.74 -10.26
N VAL A 217 -13.26 9.27 -10.17
CA VAL A 217 -12.86 10.49 -10.88
C VAL A 217 -12.98 10.30 -12.39
N ALA A 218 -12.65 9.12 -12.94
CA ALA A 218 -12.81 8.85 -14.37
C ALA A 218 -14.27 8.98 -14.82
N PHE A 219 -15.22 8.35 -14.13
CA PHE A 219 -16.65 8.45 -14.44
C PHE A 219 -17.17 9.88 -14.31
N TYR A 220 -16.82 10.55 -13.21
CA TYR A 220 -17.20 11.95 -12.97
C TYR A 220 -16.66 12.88 -14.07
N VAL A 221 -15.40 12.70 -14.49
CA VAL A 221 -14.76 13.54 -15.51
C VAL A 221 -15.39 13.34 -16.89
N VAL A 222 -15.72 12.10 -17.26
CA VAL A 222 -16.46 11.82 -18.51
C VAL A 222 -17.83 12.47 -18.47
N TYR A 223 -18.58 12.28 -17.39
CA TYR A 223 -19.96 12.74 -17.35
C TYR A 223 -20.09 14.26 -17.24
N VAL A 224 -19.37 14.88 -16.30
CA VAL A 224 -19.52 16.30 -15.95
C VAL A 224 -18.72 17.19 -16.91
N TYR A 225 -17.52 16.79 -17.29
CA TYR A 225 -16.63 17.62 -18.14
C TYR A 225 -16.52 17.13 -19.58
N LYS A 226 -17.26 16.08 -19.95
CA LYS A 226 -17.38 15.58 -21.32
C LYS A 226 -16.02 15.22 -21.93
N LYS A 227 -15.06 14.83 -21.08
CA LYS A 227 -13.73 14.37 -21.51
C LYS A 227 -13.78 12.88 -21.85
N LYS A 228 -12.90 12.48 -22.77
CA LYS A 228 -12.69 11.08 -23.13
C LYS A 228 -11.57 10.54 -22.25
N ILE A 229 -11.84 9.51 -21.45
CA ILE A 229 -10.85 8.93 -20.55
C ILE A 229 -10.32 7.63 -21.14
N LEU A 230 -9.00 7.51 -21.21
CA LEU A 230 -8.31 6.25 -21.39
C LEU A 230 -7.64 5.87 -20.06
N MET A 231 -8.10 4.80 -19.44
CA MET A 231 -7.60 4.31 -18.17
C MET A 231 -6.79 3.03 -18.40
N TYR A 232 -5.48 3.09 -18.14
CA TYR A 232 -4.57 1.95 -18.23
C TYR A 232 -4.17 1.51 -16.82
N ARG A 233 -4.50 0.28 -16.45
CA ARG A 233 -4.39 -0.21 -15.07
C ARG A 233 -3.50 -1.43 -15.01
N ARG A 234 -2.62 -1.49 -14.00
CA ARG A 234 -1.93 -2.71 -13.60
C ARG A 234 -2.70 -3.38 -12.47
N VAL A 235 -3.22 -4.58 -12.72
CA VAL A 235 -4.12 -5.30 -11.80
C VAL A 235 -3.51 -6.66 -11.48
N ALA A 236 -3.08 -6.85 -10.24
CA ALA A 236 -2.40 -8.07 -9.80
C ALA A 236 -3.29 -9.34 -9.77
N LYS A 237 -4.62 -9.20 -9.87
CA LYS A 237 -5.59 -10.31 -9.78
C LYS A 237 -6.04 -10.90 -11.12
N LEU A 238 -5.62 -10.31 -12.25
CA LEU A 238 -5.95 -10.82 -13.58
C LEU A 238 -4.79 -11.71 -14.08
N GLU A 239 -5.10 -12.77 -14.83
CA GLU A 239 -4.09 -13.61 -15.51
C GLU A 239 -3.12 -12.77 -16.38
N ALA A 240 -3.58 -11.59 -16.83
CA ALA A 240 -2.74 -10.56 -17.40
C ALA A 240 -2.55 -9.39 -16.43
N GLU A 241 -1.31 -8.97 -16.22
CA GLU A 241 -0.96 -7.90 -15.28
C GLU A 241 -1.59 -6.53 -15.61
N LYS A 242 -2.11 -6.30 -16.83
CA LYS A 242 -2.55 -4.97 -17.30
C LYS A 242 -3.83 -5.02 -18.14
N CYS A 243 -4.75 -4.09 -17.87
CA CYS A 243 -5.98 -3.90 -18.64
C CYS A 243 -6.17 -2.44 -19.07
N LEU A 244 -6.95 -2.22 -20.12
CA LEU A 244 -7.26 -0.91 -20.68
C LEU A 244 -8.77 -0.69 -20.73
N VAL A 245 -9.22 0.47 -20.29
CA VAL A 245 -10.64 0.87 -20.32
C VAL A 245 -10.73 2.27 -20.93
N TYR A 246 -11.42 2.39 -22.05
CA TYR A 246 -11.81 3.66 -22.65
C TYR A 246 -13.25 3.99 -22.26
N LEU A 247 -13.49 5.23 -21.82
CA LEU A 247 -14.81 5.75 -21.44
C LEU A 247 -15.03 7.12 -22.10
N ALA A 248 -16.19 7.31 -22.68
CA ALA A 248 -16.61 8.59 -23.25
C ALA A 248 -18.14 8.73 -23.21
N LEU A 249 -18.65 9.90 -23.58
CA LEU A 249 -20.04 10.06 -23.98
C LEU A 249 -20.12 10.10 -25.51
N ASP A 250 -21.19 9.52 -26.06
CA ASP A 250 -21.56 9.70 -27.45
C ASP A 250 -22.32 11.02 -27.67
N ASP A 251 -22.80 11.24 -28.89
CA ASP A 251 -23.54 12.44 -29.26
C ASP A 251 -24.90 12.55 -28.53
N ASN A 252 -25.47 11.42 -28.11
CA ASN A 252 -26.70 11.33 -27.33
C ASN A 252 -26.49 11.50 -25.82
N GLN A 253 -25.27 11.83 -25.39
CA GLN A 253 -24.87 11.93 -23.98
C GLN A 253 -24.94 10.60 -23.21
N GLU A 254 -24.90 9.46 -23.92
CA GLU A 254 -24.84 8.13 -23.33
C GLU A 254 -23.39 7.67 -23.16
N PHE A 255 -23.13 6.95 -22.08
CA PHE A 255 -21.80 6.37 -21.87
C PHE A 255 -21.52 5.30 -22.91
N ILE A 256 -20.39 5.46 -23.59
CA ILE A 256 -19.79 4.47 -24.47
C ILE A 256 -18.46 4.03 -23.89
N TYR A 257 -18.14 2.76 -24.11
CA TYR A 257 -16.90 2.18 -23.62
C TYR A 257 -16.27 1.21 -24.60
N GLN A 258 -14.97 1.01 -24.41
CA GLN A 258 -14.23 -0.09 -25.00
C GLN A 258 -13.25 -0.62 -23.95
N THR A 259 -13.12 -1.93 -23.83
CA THR A 259 -12.22 -2.56 -22.86
C THR A 259 -11.31 -3.56 -23.54
N ILE A 260 -10.06 -3.60 -23.07
CA ILE A 260 -9.08 -4.64 -23.44
C ILE A 260 -8.62 -5.28 -22.11
N PRO A 261 -9.18 -6.43 -21.73
CA PRO A 261 -8.87 -7.09 -20.46
C PRO A 261 -7.38 -7.46 -20.32
N ILE A 262 -6.73 -7.79 -21.44
CA ILE A 262 -5.31 -8.15 -21.52
C ILE A 262 -4.64 -7.18 -22.50
N CYS A 263 -3.93 -6.17 -21.98
CA CYS A 263 -3.39 -5.09 -22.80
C CYS A 263 -1.89 -4.89 -22.63
N THR A 264 -1.14 -4.97 -23.73
CA THR A 264 0.29 -4.66 -23.77
C THR A 264 0.54 -3.16 -23.84
N ASP A 265 1.74 -2.72 -23.44
CA ASP A 265 2.12 -1.31 -23.48
C ASP A 265 2.02 -0.74 -24.91
N SER A 266 2.49 -1.48 -25.91
CA SER A 266 2.42 -1.08 -27.33
C SER A 266 0.98 -0.86 -27.79
N THR A 267 0.05 -1.73 -27.40
CA THR A 267 -1.37 -1.59 -27.73
C THR A 267 -1.98 -0.36 -27.08
N ALA A 268 -1.69 -0.14 -25.78
CA ALA A 268 -2.17 1.05 -25.06
C ALA A 268 -1.62 2.34 -25.69
N ILE A 269 -0.33 2.38 -26.04
CA ILE A 269 0.31 3.53 -26.70
C ILE A 269 -0.33 3.81 -28.06
N ASN A 270 -0.58 2.78 -28.86
CA ASN A 270 -1.19 2.95 -30.19
C ASN A 270 -2.62 3.48 -30.07
N ILE A 271 -3.44 2.92 -29.18
CA ILE A 271 -4.80 3.40 -28.94
C ILE A 271 -4.78 4.86 -28.46
N TYR A 272 -3.91 5.17 -27.52
CA TYR A 272 -3.80 6.53 -26.99
C TYR A 272 -3.39 7.53 -28.07
N LYS A 273 -2.42 7.19 -28.93
CA LYS A 273 -2.03 8.01 -30.09
C LYS A 273 -3.17 8.18 -31.08
N THR A 274 -3.92 7.13 -31.38
CA THR A 274 -5.08 7.20 -32.28
C THR A 274 -6.16 8.14 -31.73
N LEU A 275 -6.51 7.97 -30.45
CA LEU A 275 -7.49 8.83 -29.77
C LEU A 275 -7.05 10.30 -29.77
N TRP A 276 -5.77 10.54 -29.46
CA TRP A 276 -5.20 11.87 -29.51
C TRP A 276 -5.32 12.45 -30.93
N ASN A 277 -4.88 11.73 -31.97
CA ASN A 277 -4.97 12.22 -33.35
C ASN A 277 -6.42 12.53 -33.78
N GLN A 278 -7.38 11.74 -33.33
CA GLN A 278 -8.79 11.88 -33.70
C GLN A 278 -9.50 13.02 -32.95
N PHE A 279 -9.26 13.17 -31.65
CA PHE A 279 -10.06 14.05 -30.78
C PHE A 279 -9.27 15.22 -30.17
N GLY A 280 -7.94 15.23 -30.34
CA GLY A 280 -7.02 16.21 -29.80
C GLY A 280 -6.62 15.95 -28.34
N ILE A 281 -5.37 16.33 -28.00
CA ILE A 281 -4.77 16.07 -26.68
C ILE A 281 -5.56 16.67 -25.51
N LYS A 282 -6.25 17.79 -25.73
CA LYS A 282 -7.01 18.47 -24.67
C LYS A 282 -8.30 17.75 -24.29
N ASN A 283 -8.76 16.83 -25.13
CA ASN A 283 -10.05 16.14 -24.97
C ASN A 283 -9.90 14.68 -24.56
N VAL A 284 -8.72 14.08 -24.78
CA VAL A 284 -8.39 12.71 -24.38
C VAL A 284 -7.47 12.76 -23.18
N TRP A 285 -7.93 12.23 -22.06
CA TRP A 285 -7.17 12.19 -20.82
C TRP A 285 -6.72 10.77 -20.52
N LEU A 286 -5.46 10.64 -20.12
CA LEU A 286 -4.86 9.35 -19.79
C LEU A 286 -4.70 9.21 -18.28
N PHE A 287 -5.34 8.18 -17.72
CA PHE A 287 -5.25 7.82 -16.30
C PHE A 287 -4.46 6.52 -16.16
N LEU A 288 -3.45 6.54 -15.28
CA LEU A 288 -2.57 5.41 -15.02
C LEU A 288 -2.76 4.92 -13.58
N ASP A 289 -3.00 3.63 -13.41
CA ASP A 289 -3.25 3.01 -12.09
C ASP A 289 -2.26 1.87 -11.83
N GLY A 290 -1.53 1.93 -10.71
CA GLY A 290 -0.60 0.86 -10.30
C GLY A 290 0.77 0.88 -11.00
N PHE A 291 1.13 1.98 -11.67
CA PHE A 291 2.43 2.16 -12.31
C PHE A 291 3.43 2.86 -11.38
N ILE A 292 4.70 2.44 -11.48
CA ILE A 292 5.83 3.19 -10.91
C ILE A 292 6.25 4.21 -11.96
N TYR A 293 6.44 5.49 -11.57
CA TYR A 293 6.68 6.57 -12.53
C TYR A 293 7.83 6.29 -13.50
N ASN A 294 8.96 5.80 -12.97
CA ASN A 294 10.16 5.51 -13.77
C ASN A 294 10.02 4.29 -14.69
N THR A 295 8.92 3.53 -14.58
CA THR A 295 8.63 2.36 -15.43
C THR A 295 7.51 2.64 -16.43
N ILE A 296 7.01 3.88 -16.50
CA ILE A 296 5.97 4.25 -17.45
C ILE A 296 6.59 4.32 -18.85
N PRO A 297 6.01 3.65 -19.86
CA PRO A 297 6.47 3.76 -21.25
C PRO A 297 6.42 5.20 -21.76
N ASP A 298 7.41 5.63 -22.55
CA ASP A 298 7.53 7.00 -23.05
C ASP A 298 6.25 7.52 -23.74
N GLY A 299 5.57 6.65 -24.50
CA GLY A 299 4.32 6.98 -25.20
C GLY A 299 3.13 7.29 -24.28
N LEU A 300 3.26 7.04 -22.98
CA LEU A 300 2.22 7.26 -21.96
C LEU A 300 2.61 8.36 -20.96
N LEU A 301 3.77 9.01 -21.11
CA LEU A 301 4.24 10.04 -20.17
C LEU A 301 3.39 11.32 -20.18
N THR A 302 2.49 11.51 -21.15
CA THR A 302 1.57 12.66 -21.21
C THR A 302 0.29 12.47 -20.40
N PHE A 303 0.25 11.49 -19.49
CA PHE A 303 -0.87 11.24 -18.58
C PHE A 303 -1.32 12.48 -17.80
N ASN A 304 -2.59 12.48 -17.41
CA ASN A 304 -3.23 13.53 -16.60
C ASN A 304 -3.22 13.18 -15.11
N LEU A 305 -3.44 11.90 -14.79
CA LEU A 305 -3.48 11.39 -13.42
C LEU A 305 -2.73 10.05 -13.33
N LEU A 306 -1.82 9.95 -12.36
CA LEU A 306 -1.15 8.71 -12.00
C LEU A 306 -1.43 8.37 -10.53
N ALA A 307 -2.07 7.22 -10.28
CA ALA A 307 -2.17 6.62 -8.95
C ALA A 307 -1.00 5.65 -8.71
N THR A 308 -0.14 5.96 -7.74
CA THR A 308 1.10 5.22 -7.50
C THR A 308 1.37 4.98 -6.01
N PRO A 309 1.89 3.80 -5.61
CA PRO A 309 2.15 3.48 -4.21
C PRO A 309 3.40 4.14 -3.63
N GLN A 310 4.31 4.66 -4.46
CA GLN A 310 5.62 5.13 -4.02
C GLN A 310 5.74 6.66 -4.05
N LEU A 311 6.55 7.20 -3.14
CA LEU A 311 7.06 8.56 -3.23
C LEU A 311 7.83 8.72 -4.54
N VAL A 312 7.30 9.52 -5.45
CA VAL A 312 7.94 9.76 -6.75
C VAL A 312 9.00 10.85 -6.60
N ASP A 313 10.26 10.52 -6.86
CA ASP A 313 11.29 11.55 -7.02
C ASP A 313 11.16 12.22 -8.40
N LEU A 314 10.42 13.32 -8.43
CA LEU A 314 10.26 14.13 -9.63
C LEU A 314 11.51 15.00 -9.84
N LYS A 315 12.26 14.71 -10.91
CA LYS A 315 13.31 15.59 -11.42
C LYS A 315 12.74 17.01 -11.65
N SER A 316 13.57 18.03 -11.44
CA SER A 316 13.18 19.46 -11.46
C SER A 316 12.34 19.88 -12.68
N LYS A 317 12.67 19.39 -13.88
CA LYS A 317 11.92 19.70 -15.12
C LYS A 317 10.50 19.13 -15.13
N VAL A 318 10.28 17.97 -14.51
CA VAL A 318 8.95 17.34 -14.40
C VAL A 318 8.11 18.04 -13.33
N ALA A 319 8.76 18.44 -12.23
CA ALA A 319 8.10 19.12 -11.10
C ALA A 319 7.44 20.46 -11.49
N ILE A 320 7.91 21.14 -12.54
CA ILE A 320 7.29 22.38 -13.04
C ILE A 320 5.89 22.14 -13.62
N HIS A 321 5.68 21.00 -14.27
CA HIS A 321 4.45 20.65 -14.98
C HIS A 321 3.61 19.60 -14.25
N SER A 322 3.88 19.37 -12.97
CA SER A 322 3.17 18.37 -12.18
C SER A 322 3.04 18.80 -10.72
N PHE A 323 2.15 18.14 -10.00
CA PHE A 323 2.05 18.24 -8.55
C PHE A 323 1.84 16.87 -7.93
N ARG A 324 2.29 16.74 -6.69
CA ARG A 324 2.09 15.55 -5.86
C ARG A 324 0.92 15.81 -4.93
N CYS A 325 0.04 14.83 -4.79
CA CYS A 325 -1.08 14.84 -3.87
C CYS A 325 -1.05 13.52 -3.09
N LEU A 326 -0.81 13.59 -1.79
CA LEU A 326 -0.85 12.42 -0.92
C LEU A 326 -2.30 12.00 -0.67
N PHE A 327 -2.60 10.73 -0.88
CA PHE A 327 -3.78 10.07 -0.40
C PHE A 327 -3.39 9.31 0.89
N PRO A 328 -3.68 9.88 2.06
CA PRO A 328 -3.20 9.34 3.32
C PRO A 328 -3.91 8.04 3.71
N CYS A 329 -3.24 7.26 4.55
CA CYS A 329 -3.80 6.09 5.22
C CYS A 329 -5.06 6.43 6.04
N TRP A 330 -5.80 5.39 6.39
CA TRP A 330 -7.07 5.52 7.10
C TRP A 330 -6.83 5.74 8.59
N SER A 331 -7.53 6.71 9.17
CA SER A 331 -7.54 6.87 10.62
C SER A 331 -8.33 5.72 11.26
N LYS A 332 -8.01 5.40 12.53
CA LYS A 332 -8.80 4.41 13.29
C LYS A 332 -10.29 4.78 13.36
N LYS A 333 -10.59 6.07 13.48
CA LYS A 333 -11.98 6.60 13.51
C LYS A 333 -12.72 6.30 12.20
N ASP A 334 -12.06 6.46 11.06
CA ASP A 334 -12.66 6.17 9.76
C ASP A 334 -12.83 4.68 9.54
N LEU A 335 -11.87 3.85 9.98
CA LEU A 335 -11.98 2.39 9.91
C LEU A 335 -13.10 1.85 10.81
N ILE A 336 -13.33 2.44 11.99
CA ILE A 336 -14.50 2.14 12.83
C ILE A 336 -15.79 2.42 12.04
N SER A 337 -15.87 3.60 11.42
CA SER A 337 -17.05 4.00 10.64
C SER A 337 -17.27 3.09 9.43
N LEU A 338 -16.20 2.76 8.69
CA LEU A 338 -16.23 1.82 7.57
C LEU A 338 -16.70 0.43 8.03
N GLY A 339 -16.09 -0.11 9.08
CA GLY A 339 -16.38 -1.42 9.64
C GLY A 339 -17.85 -1.55 10.07
N GLN A 340 -18.38 -0.57 10.79
CA GLN A 340 -19.76 -0.58 11.27
C GLN A 340 -20.79 -0.30 10.16
N GLN A 341 -20.52 0.66 9.28
CA GLN A 341 -21.52 1.12 8.32
C GLN A 341 -21.61 0.21 7.09
N ILE A 342 -20.47 -0.29 6.59
CA ILE A 342 -20.39 -1.10 5.37
C ILE A 342 -20.35 -2.59 5.70
N TYR A 343 -19.41 -2.99 6.56
CA TYR A 343 -19.10 -4.40 6.79
C TYR A 343 -19.85 -5.04 7.97
N LYS A 344 -20.49 -4.22 8.82
CA LYS A 344 -21.22 -4.65 10.01
C LYS A 344 -20.35 -5.43 11.01
N TYR A 345 -19.07 -5.07 11.09
CA TYR A 345 -18.17 -5.60 12.12
C TYR A 345 -18.53 -5.03 13.50
N GLU A 346 -18.42 -5.89 14.52
CA GLU A 346 -18.51 -5.47 15.92
C GLU A 346 -17.26 -4.71 16.35
N LEU A 347 -17.37 -3.88 17.39
CA LEU A 347 -16.25 -3.04 17.84
C LEU A 347 -15.02 -3.88 18.26
N GLU A 348 -15.23 -5.02 18.88
CA GLU A 348 -14.14 -5.94 19.25
C GLU A 348 -13.39 -6.47 18.01
N GLU A 349 -14.13 -6.86 16.97
CA GLU A 349 -13.54 -7.31 15.71
C GLU A 349 -12.79 -6.17 15.00
N ILE A 350 -13.33 -4.95 15.00
CA ILE A 350 -12.67 -3.77 14.41
C ILE A 350 -11.34 -3.49 15.11
N GLU A 351 -11.31 -3.61 16.42
CA GLU A 351 -10.10 -3.41 17.21
C GLU A 351 -9.03 -4.45 16.87
N ASP A 352 -9.42 -5.73 16.76
CA ASP A 352 -8.53 -6.81 16.35
C ASP A 352 -8.03 -6.63 14.91
N ARG A 353 -8.90 -6.23 13.98
CA ARG A 353 -8.51 -5.92 12.59
C ARG A 353 -7.53 -4.77 12.54
N TYR A 354 -7.78 -3.68 13.28
CA TYR A 354 -6.89 -2.51 13.31
C TYR A 354 -5.53 -2.84 13.93
N TYR A 355 -5.49 -3.69 14.96
CA TYR A 355 -4.27 -4.13 15.61
C TYR A 355 -3.25 -4.74 14.63
N TYR A 356 -3.72 -5.49 13.63
CA TYR A 356 -2.87 -6.06 12.58
C TYR A 356 -2.74 -5.18 11.33
N SER A 357 -3.82 -4.54 10.87
CA SER A 357 -3.81 -3.81 9.59
C SER A 357 -3.31 -2.37 9.67
N GLY A 358 -3.32 -1.76 10.87
CA GLY A 358 -3.13 -0.32 11.02
C GLY A 358 -4.12 0.45 10.14
N GLY A 359 -3.62 1.50 9.47
CA GLY A 359 -4.37 2.37 8.59
C GLY A 359 -4.55 1.84 7.16
N SER A 360 -4.22 0.58 6.86
CA SER A 360 -4.44 0.03 5.53
C SER A 360 -5.82 -0.59 5.39
N VAL A 361 -6.69 0.04 4.59
CA VAL A 361 -8.05 -0.45 4.36
C VAL A 361 -8.10 -1.77 3.58
N ARG A 362 -7.11 -2.04 2.73
CA ARG A 362 -7.02 -3.32 2.00
C ARG A 362 -6.87 -4.50 2.96
N GLU A 363 -5.92 -4.40 3.89
CA GLU A 363 -5.65 -5.42 4.90
C GLU A 363 -6.81 -5.48 5.90
N PHE A 364 -7.32 -4.33 6.36
CA PHE A 364 -8.47 -4.26 7.30
C PHE A 364 -9.71 -5.00 6.80
N THR A 365 -9.95 -4.97 5.48
CA THR A 365 -11.15 -5.54 4.83
C THR A 365 -10.98 -6.96 4.29
N LEU A 366 -9.86 -7.64 4.60
CA LEU A 366 -9.72 -9.07 4.31
C LEU A 366 -10.77 -9.90 5.05
N ASP A 367 -11.09 -11.08 4.52
CA ASP A 367 -12.21 -11.89 5.02
C ASP A 367 -12.10 -12.20 6.52
N THR A 368 -10.90 -12.51 7.01
CA THR A 368 -10.67 -12.90 8.41
C THR A 368 -9.44 -12.21 9.01
N VAL A 369 -9.44 -12.03 10.33
CA VAL A 369 -8.31 -11.47 11.09
C VAL A 369 -7.04 -12.32 10.91
N GLN A 370 -7.16 -13.64 10.78
CA GLN A 370 -6.04 -14.54 10.56
C GLN A 370 -5.33 -14.28 9.22
N LEU A 371 -6.07 -13.92 8.17
CA LEU A 371 -5.46 -13.53 6.89
C LEU A 371 -4.68 -12.23 7.04
N ILE A 372 -5.23 -11.24 7.75
CA ILE A 372 -4.52 -9.98 8.05
C ILE A 372 -3.20 -10.28 8.75
N LYS A 373 -3.25 -11.12 9.80
CA LYS A 373 -2.06 -11.52 10.54
C LYS A 373 -1.02 -12.20 9.63
N SER A 374 -1.44 -13.15 8.79
CA SER A 374 -0.53 -13.87 7.89
C SER A 374 0.19 -12.95 6.90
N GLU A 375 -0.50 -11.96 6.36
CA GLU A 375 0.10 -10.95 5.47
C GLU A 375 1.17 -10.14 6.21
N ILE A 376 0.85 -9.66 7.41
CA ILE A 376 1.78 -8.86 8.21
C ILE A 376 2.96 -9.69 8.71
N ASP A 377 2.74 -10.95 9.11
CA ASP A 377 3.79 -11.89 9.50
C ASP A 377 4.80 -12.09 8.36
N THR A 378 4.30 -12.27 7.13
CA THR A 378 5.15 -12.41 5.95
C THR A 378 6.07 -11.21 5.77
N VAL A 379 5.53 -9.99 5.95
CA VAL A 379 6.32 -8.75 5.84
C VAL A 379 7.32 -8.63 7.01
N VAL A 380 6.89 -8.87 8.25
CA VAL A 380 7.75 -8.81 9.45
C VAL A 380 8.93 -9.79 9.37
N LEU A 381 8.71 -10.99 8.84
CA LEU A 381 9.76 -12.00 8.66
C LEU A 381 10.80 -11.60 7.62
N GLN A 382 10.42 -10.79 6.62
CA GLN A 382 11.33 -10.32 5.57
C GLN A 382 12.24 -9.17 6.05
N VAL A 383 11.87 -8.45 7.12
CA VAL A 383 12.68 -7.36 7.68
C VAL A 383 13.90 -7.93 8.40
N LYS A 384 15.03 -8.00 7.68
CA LYS A 384 16.33 -8.44 8.23
C LYS A 384 17.07 -7.31 8.93
N ASN A 385 17.08 -6.10 8.38
CA ASN A 385 17.61 -4.88 9.01
C ASN A 385 16.55 -3.78 9.07
N VAL A 386 16.77 -2.76 9.91
CA VAL A 386 15.89 -1.57 9.99
C VAL A 386 15.83 -0.83 8.65
N GLN A 387 16.92 -0.85 7.89
CA GLN A 387 16.98 -0.24 6.56
C GLN A 387 16.17 -1.02 5.52
N ASP A 388 15.84 -2.30 5.81
CA ASP A 388 15.02 -3.17 4.97
C ASP A 388 13.53 -3.08 5.34
N LEU A 389 13.11 -2.14 6.20
CA LEU A 389 11.69 -1.95 6.48
C LEU A 389 10.98 -1.62 5.17
N VAL A 390 10.15 -2.57 4.75
CA VAL A 390 9.41 -2.53 3.49
C VAL A 390 8.38 -1.41 3.55
N ASP A 391 8.15 -0.73 2.43
CA ASP A 391 7.07 0.25 2.21
C ASP A 391 5.69 -0.24 2.71
N CYS A 392 5.51 -1.56 2.85
CA CYS A 392 4.29 -2.20 3.34
C CYS A 392 4.00 -1.98 4.83
N LEU A 393 4.99 -1.69 5.69
CA LEU A 393 4.76 -1.38 7.11
C LEU A 393 4.71 0.12 7.40
N HIS A 394 5.25 0.92 6.48
CA HIS A 394 5.26 2.37 6.62
C HIS A 394 4.01 2.99 5.99
N HIS A 395 3.10 3.42 6.85
CA HIS A 395 1.90 4.12 6.48
C HIS A 395 2.11 5.63 6.52
N THR A 396 1.65 6.31 5.47
CA THR A 396 1.84 7.76 5.30
C THR A 396 0.53 8.50 5.57
N PHE A 397 0.58 9.47 6.47
CA PHE A 397 -0.52 10.32 6.89
C PHE A 397 -0.22 11.79 6.56
N VAL A 398 -1.26 12.62 6.61
CA VAL A 398 -1.13 14.08 6.66
C VAL A 398 -1.26 14.55 8.11
N GLN A 399 -0.59 15.63 8.49
CA GLN A 399 -0.71 16.19 9.85
C GLN A 399 -2.12 16.68 10.19
N ASP A 400 -2.84 17.22 9.20
CA ASP A 400 -4.22 17.68 9.36
C ASP A 400 -4.98 17.46 8.05
N ALA A 401 -6.00 16.60 8.10
CA ALA A 401 -6.83 16.25 6.96
C ALA A 401 -7.81 17.37 6.55
N THR A 402 -8.00 18.41 7.36
CA THR A 402 -8.85 19.56 7.04
C THR A 402 -8.13 20.61 6.20
N MET A 403 -6.79 20.57 6.19
CA MET A 403 -5.93 21.55 5.53
C MET A 403 -5.45 21.04 4.18
N MET A 404 -5.94 21.66 3.09
CA MET A 404 -5.61 21.24 1.72
C MET A 404 -4.10 21.22 1.42
N ASP A 405 -3.33 22.19 1.95
CA ASP A 405 -1.87 22.28 1.72
C ASP A 405 -1.11 21.05 2.27
N HIS A 406 -1.65 20.39 3.31
CA HIS A 406 -1.01 19.23 3.92
C HIS A 406 -1.01 18.01 2.97
N PHE A 407 -1.90 17.98 1.98
CA PHE A 407 -1.92 16.94 0.95
C PHE A 407 -0.90 17.18 -0.15
N LEU A 408 -0.46 18.44 -0.35
CA LEU A 408 0.41 18.86 -1.45
C LEU A 408 1.88 18.99 -1.02
N ASN A 409 2.11 19.36 0.24
CA ASN A 409 3.43 19.67 0.75
C ASN A 409 3.98 18.55 1.64
N VAL A 410 5.09 17.95 1.19
CA VAL A 410 5.76 16.80 1.83
C VAL A 410 6.20 17.09 3.26
N LEU A 411 6.39 18.36 3.64
CA LEU A 411 6.74 18.75 5.01
C LEU A 411 5.65 18.39 6.03
N TYR A 412 4.41 18.22 5.59
CA TYR A 412 3.28 17.84 6.46
C TYR A 412 2.94 16.35 6.36
N TRP A 413 3.76 15.56 5.67
CA TRP A 413 3.54 14.13 5.53
C TRP A 413 4.27 13.38 6.64
N VAL A 414 3.56 12.49 7.31
CA VAL A 414 4.09 11.71 8.43
C VAL A 414 4.10 10.24 8.04
N GLN A 415 5.29 9.65 7.95
CA GLN A 415 5.46 8.23 7.66
C GLN A 415 5.78 7.46 8.93
N ILE A 416 4.95 6.48 9.27
CA ILE A 416 5.01 5.78 10.55
C ILE A 416 4.61 4.31 10.43
N ILE A 417 5.03 3.49 11.40
CA ILE A 417 4.47 2.15 11.59
C ILE A 417 3.34 2.29 12.60
N ASP A 418 2.10 2.17 12.15
CA ASP A 418 0.91 2.32 12.99
C ASP A 418 0.26 0.99 13.38
N THR A 419 0.78 -0.13 12.85
CA THR A 419 0.40 -1.47 13.26
C THR A 419 1.01 -1.82 14.62
N GLU A 420 0.18 -1.95 15.66
CA GLU A 420 0.64 -2.34 17.00
C GLU A 420 1.34 -3.70 16.97
N TYR A 421 0.79 -4.68 16.24
CA TYR A 421 1.42 -5.99 16.07
C TYR A 421 2.84 -5.93 15.49
N ALA A 422 3.06 -5.10 14.46
CA ALA A 422 4.35 -4.98 13.81
C ALA A 422 5.36 -4.29 14.71
N VAL A 423 4.96 -3.22 15.43
CA VAL A 423 5.82 -2.56 16.43
C VAL A 423 6.22 -3.54 17.54
N ALA A 424 5.26 -4.34 18.01
CA ALA A 424 5.50 -5.34 19.05
C ALA A 424 6.48 -6.43 18.58
N SER A 425 6.27 -6.95 17.36
CA SER A 425 7.08 -8.00 16.73
C SER A 425 8.48 -7.52 16.34
N LEU A 426 8.63 -6.24 15.98
CA LEU A 426 9.90 -5.63 15.59
C LEU A 426 10.58 -4.88 16.75
N SER A 427 10.02 -4.91 17.96
CA SER A 427 10.44 -4.11 19.12
C SER A 427 11.96 -4.12 19.39
N VAL A 428 12.60 -5.28 19.27
CA VAL A 428 14.06 -5.44 19.48
C VAL A 428 14.91 -5.02 18.27
N ARG A 429 14.29 -4.89 17.09
CA ARG A 429 14.93 -4.52 15.82
C ARG A 429 14.84 -3.02 15.56
N LEU A 430 13.73 -2.36 15.92
CA LEU A 430 13.52 -0.93 15.67
C LEU A 430 14.56 -0.05 16.39
N ARG A 431 14.96 1.06 15.75
CA ARG A 431 15.82 2.06 16.40
C ARG A 431 15.02 2.86 17.41
N SER A 432 15.73 3.38 18.41
CA SER A 432 15.11 4.19 19.44
C SER A 432 14.44 5.46 18.91
N ASP A 433 15.01 6.08 17.87
CA ASP A 433 14.43 7.27 17.22
C ASP A 433 13.12 6.92 16.49
N ASP A 434 13.06 5.75 15.84
CA ASP A 434 11.83 5.28 15.19
C ASP A 434 10.75 4.98 16.24
N LEU A 435 11.10 4.31 17.34
CA LEU A 435 10.20 4.06 18.47
C LEU A 435 9.70 5.34 19.12
N HIS A 436 10.58 6.34 19.27
CA HIS A 436 10.19 7.67 19.76
C HIS A 436 9.15 8.33 18.85
N ARG A 437 9.43 8.35 17.55
CA ARG A 437 8.54 8.94 16.55
C ARG A 437 7.18 8.25 16.54
N ILE A 438 7.15 6.92 16.66
CA ILE A 438 5.90 6.13 16.75
C ILE A 438 5.15 6.51 18.03
N TYR A 439 5.84 6.60 19.17
CA TYR A 439 5.23 6.95 20.44
C TYR A 439 4.55 8.33 20.41
N ILE A 440 5.26 9.37 19.93
CA ILE A 440 4.71 10.73 19.87
C ILE A 440 3.53 10.80 18.90
N TRP A 441 3.70 10.27 17.69
CA TRP A 441 2.61 10.25 16.71
C TRP A 441 1.38 9.49 17.23
N ALA A 442 1.58 8.36 17.90
CA ALA A 442 0.49 7.58 18.48
C ALA A 442 -0.25 8.33 19.59
N LEU A 443 0.45 9.15 20.40
CA LEU A 443 -0.21 10.01 21.39
C LEU A 443 -1.07 11.08 20.71
N ASP A 444 -0.53 11.76 19.70
CA ASP A 444 -1.24 12.81 18.96
C ASP A 444 -2.47 12.24 18.24
N ALA A 445 -2.34 11.03 17.67
CA ALA A 445 -3.42 10.28 17.05
C ALA A 445 -4.37 9.60 18.05
N GLN A 446 -4.17 9.77 19.36
CA GLN A 446 -4.95 9.17 20.45
C GLN A 446 -4.98 7.63 20.44
N LEU A 447 -3.94 6.99 19.90
CA LEU A 447 -3.73 5.55 19.83
C LEU A 447 -2.97 5.04 21.06
N GLN A 448 -3.64 5.05 22.22
CA GLN A 448 -3.02 4.72 23.52
C GLN A 448 -2.31 3.36 23.55
N HIS A 449 -2.85 2.33 22.90
CA HIS A 449 -2.25 1.01 22.86
C HIS A 449 -0.93 0.99 22.07
N LEU A 450 -0.93 1.59 20.87
CA LEU A 450 0.28 1.74 20.06
C LEU A 450 1.34 2.59 20.78
N ALA A 451 0.92 3.69 21.43
CA ALA A 451 1.80 4.53 22.23
C ALA A 451 2.44 3.73 23.38
N GLY A 452 1.64 2.94 24.11
CA GLY A 452 2.13 2.06 25.17
C GLY A 452 3.12 1.00 24.65
N CYS A 453 2.82 0.40 23.49
CA CYS A 453 3.68 -0.59 22.85
C CYS A 453 5.05 -0.01 22.45
N ALA A 454 5.04 1.15 21.79
CA ALA A 454 6.26 1.85 21.38
C ALA A 454 7.07 2.34 22.59
N PHE A 455 6.42 2.90 23.61
CA PHE A 455 7.05 3.34 24.85
C PHE A 455 7.73 2.18 25.60
N LYS A 456 7.05 1.04 25.70
CA LYS A 456 7.61 -0.18 26.31
C LYS A 456 8.83 -0.69 25.55
N SER A 457 8.72 -0.76 24.22
CA SER A 457 9.81 -1.21 23.35
C SER A 457 11.02 -0.27 23.45
N TYR A 458 10.76 1.03 23.56
CA TYR A 458 11.79 2.04 23.80
C TYR A 458 12.50 1.80 25.14
N LEU A 459 11.77 1.53 26.22
CA LEU A 459 12.35 1.21 27.53
C LEU A 459 13.31 0.02 27.42
N HIS A 460 12.86 -1.08 26.80
CA HIS A 460 13.67 -2.28 26.65
C HIS A 460 14.98 -1.99 25.88
N ARG A 461 14.90 -1.18 24.83
CA ARG A 461 16.06 -0.76 24.03
C ARG A 461 17.02 0.12 24.83
N ALA A 462 16.50 1.10 25.55
CA ALA A 462 17.31 2.02 26.36
C ALA A 462 18.03 1.29 27.49
N MET A 463 17.37 0.30 28.11
CA MET A 463 17.95 -0.60 29.12
C MET A 463 19.03 -1.50 28.51
N GLY A 464 18.77 -2.12 27.36
CA GLY A 464 19.76 -2.94 26.67
C GLY A 464 21.05 -2.17 26.33
N ASN A 465 20.90 -0.91 25.92
CA ASN A 465 22.03 -0.01 25.62
C ASN A 465 22.69 0.61 26.87
N ASN A 466 22.26 0.24 28.08
CA ASN A 466 22.69 0.86 29.34
C ASN A 466 22.63 2.40 29.33
N SER A 467 21.66 2.96 28.61
CA SER A 467 21.50 4.39 28.37
C SER A 467 20.37 5.02 29.19
N LEU A 468 19.57 4.20 29.87
CA LEU A 468 18.42 4.66 30.63
C LEU A 468 18.86 5.35 31.94
N VAL A 469 18.47 6.61 32.10
CA VAL A 469 18.54 7.33 33.37
C VAL A 469 17.12 7.40 33.94
N LEU A 470 16.77 6.46 34.83
CA LEU A 470 15.47 6.42 35.47
C LEU A 470 15.50 7.22 36.78
N HIS A 471 14.59 8.17 36.90
CA HIS A 471 14.28 8.89 38.12
C HIS A 471 13.10 8.21 38.80
N ILE A 472 13.21 7.92 40.10
CA ILE A 472 12.16 7.26 40.87
C ILE A 472 11.80 8.07 42.12
N SER A 473 10.56 7.93 42.56
CA SER A 473 10.07 8.43 43.85
C SER A 473 9.19 7.38 44.49
N GLU A 474 9.26 7.26 45.81
CA GLU A 474 8.39 6.36 46.57
C GLU A 474 6.93 6.79 46.36
N TYR A 475 6.06 5.81 46.11
CA TYR A 475 4.67 6.07 45.77
C TYR A 475 3.92 6.83 46.88
N ASP A 476 4.27 6.55 48.13
CA ASP A 476 3.57 7.00 49.34
C ASP A 476 4.01 8.40 49.83
N SER A 477 5.14 8.92 49.33
CA SER A 477 5.65 10.27 49.66
C SER A 477 4.73 11.42 49.23
N ARG A 478 3.65 11.13 48.48
CA ARG A 478 2.68 12.10 47.97
C ARG A 478 1.77 12.71 49.03
N GLU A 479 1.68 12.11 50.22
CA GLU A 479 0.80 12.59 51.29
C GLU A 479 1.21 13.96 51.85
N ASN A 480 2.47 14.40 51.67
CA ASN A 480 3.00 15.67 52.21
C ASN A 480 3.50 16.67 51.15
N GLY A 481 3.14 16.50 49.87
CA GLY A 481 3.40 17.48 48.80
C GLY A 481 4.85 17.62 48.30
N HIS A 482 5.86 17.08 49.01
CA HIS A 482 7.25 17.04 48.56
C HIS A 482 7.61 15.69 47.94
N ILE A 483 7.79 15.67 46.61
CA ILE A 483 8.23 14.48 45.86
C ILE A 483 9.74 14.59 45.63
N SER A 484 10.53 13.76 46.31
CA SER A 484 11.98 13.65 46.09
C SER A 484 12.28 12.62 45.02
N TRP A 485 12.89 13.07 43.92
CA TRP A 485 13.32 12.20 42.84
C TRP A 485 14.76 11.75 43.05
N VAL A 486 15.00 10.45 42.99
CA VAL A 486 16.34 9.86 43.06
C VAL A 486 16.62 9.02 41.82
N HIS A 487 17.90 8.94 41.43
CA HIS A 487 18.31 8.06 40.34
C HIS A 487 18.21 6.60 40.77
N CYS A 488 17.54 5.78 39.96
CA CYS A 488 17.52 4.34 40.16
C CYS A 488 18.89 3.76 39.80
N PRO A 489 19.60 3.08 40.72
CA PRO A 489 20.98 2.66 40.49
C PRO A 489 21.01 1.34 39.72
N PHE A 490 20.82 1.38 38.40
CA PHE A 490 20.90 0.17 37.57
C PHE A 490 22.32 -0.39 37.49
N LYS A 491 22.42 -1.73 37.50
CA LYS A 491 23.68 -2.42 37.22
C LYS A 491 23.87 -2.56 35.70
N ILE A 492 25.03 -2.12 35.21
CA ILE A 492 25.39 -2.25 33.79
C ILE A 492 25.56 -3.73 33.44
N GLY A 493 24.98 -4.15 32.33
CA GLY A 493 25.18 -5.50 31.79
C GLY A 493 24.37 -5.77 30.54
N LEU A 494 24.24 -7.05 30.19
CA LEU A 494 23.49 -7.49 29.02
C LEU A 494 21.99 -7.57 29.33
N ALA A 495 21.19 -7.34 28.30
CA ALA A 495 19.75 -7.56 28.30
C ALA A 495 19.41 -8.91 27.65
N GLN A 496 18.38 -9.59 28.16
CA GLN A 496 17.89 -10.83 27.58
C GLN A 496 16.38 -10.75 27.32
N CYS A 497 15.99 -11.08 26.09
CA CYS A 497 14.59 -11.23 25.69
C CYS A 497 14.25 -12.72 25.58
N LYS A 498 13.56 -13.28 26.58
CA LYS A 498 13.27 -14.73 26.62
C LYS A 498 12.10 -15.06 27.54
N GLY A 499 11.41 -16.16 27.27
CA GLY A 499 10.34 -16.68 28.14
C GLY A 499 8.94 -16.51 27.55
N SER A 500 8.00 -17.30 28.07
CA SER A 500 6.59 -17.33 27.69
C SER A 500 5.70 -16.85 28.85
N ALA A 501 4.38 -16.76 28.63
CA ALA A 501 3.43 -16.47 29.70
C ALA A 501 3.08 -17.70 30.55
N ASN A 502 3.62 -18.88 30.22
CA ASN A 502 3.43 -20.08 31.01
C ASN A 502 4.29 -20.00 32.28
N GLU A 503 3.62 -20.09 33.43
CA GLU A 503 4.23 -19.97 34.75
C GLU A 503 5.32 -20.98 35.02
N ASP A 504 5.11 -22.24 34.66
CA ASP A 504 6.11 -23.28 34.89
C ASP A 504 7.37 -23.04 34.05
N ASP A 505 7.18 -22.61 32.80
CA ASP A 505 8.28 -22.32 31.87
C ASP A 505 9.10 -21.11 32.32
N TYR A 506 8.45 -19.97 32.62
CA TYR A 506 9.18 -18.76 32.98
C TYR A 506 9.83 -18.87 34.36
N ARG A 507 9.26 -19.65 35.30
CA ARG A 507 9.82 -19.82 36.65
C ARG A 507 11.19 -20.50 36.62
N VAL A 508 11.33 -21.57 35.83
CA VAL A 508 12.61 -22.28 35.66
C VAL A 508 13.65 -21.33 35.07
N TYR A 509 13.26 -20.61 34.03
CA TYR A 509 14.15 -19.69 33.35
C TYR A 509 14.59 -18.52 34.25
N LEU A 510 13.67 -17.88 34.97
CA LEU A 510 13.98 -16.75 35.87
C LEU A 510 14.89 -17.16 37.04
N LYS A 511 14.81 -18.42 37.52
CA LYS A 511 15.75 -18.97 38.51
C LYS A 511 17.17 -19.07 37.96
N THR A 512 17.33 -19.46 36.69
CA THR A 512 18.64 -19.48 36.04
C THR A 512 19.17 -18.07 35.81
N TRP A 513 18.31 -17.15 35.35
CA TRP A 513 18.70 -15.75 35.14
C TRP A 513 19.06 -15.03 36.45
N SER A 514 18.42 -15.37 37.58
CA SER A 514 18.66 -14.70 38.87
C SER A 514 20.11 -14.82 39.34
N VAL A 515 20.74 -15.98 39.10
CA VAL A 515 22.15 -16.25 39.46
C VAL A 515 23.15 -15.87 38.36
N ASP A 516 22.68 -15.50 37.17
CA ASP A 516 23.53 -15.11 36.04
C ASP A 516 24.25 -13.77 36.31
N THR A 517 25.54 -13.70 35.99
CA THR A 517 26.36 -12.50 36.24
C THR A 517 26.55 -11.61 35.01
N GLN A 518 26.21 -12.08 33.82
CA GLN A 518 26.30 -11.34 32.56
C GLN A 518 25.01 -10.56 32.28
N TYR A 519 23.85 -11.20 32.49
CA TYR A 519 22.55 -10.61 32.23
C TYR A 519 22.00 -9.85 33.44
N ARG A 520 21.69 -8.57 33.23
CA ARG A 520 21.23 -7.64 34.28
C ARG A 520 19.84 -7.08 34.02
N TYR A 521 19.36 -7.20 32.79
CA TYR A 521 18.01 -6.84 32.39
C TYR A 521 17.32 -8.02 31.70
N TRP A 522 16.07 -8.28 32.06
CA TRP A 522 15.25 -9.31 31.44
C TRP A 522 13.87 -8.77 31.09
N PHE A 523 13.38 -9.18 29.92
CA PHE A 523 11.99 -8.94 29.51
C PHE A 523 11.45 -10.15 28.74
N PRO A 524 10.14 -10.41 28.84
CA PRO A 524 9.52 -11.57 28.21
C PRO A 524 9.46 -11.38 26.70
N TYR A 525 9.62 -12.49 25.97
CA TYR A 525 9.42 -12.52 24.53
C TYR A 525 7.92 -12.53 24.14
N CYS A 526 7.01 -12.63 25.11
CA CYS A 526 5.57 -12.60 24.89
C CYS A 526 4.92 -11.29 25.40
N HIS A 527 3.84 -10.86 24.74
CA HIS A 527 3.12 -9.64 25.13
C HIS A 527 2.07 -9.84 26.22
N ASN A 528 1.67 -11.08 26.47
CA ASN A 528 0.66 -11.44 27.48
C ASN A 528 1.27 -11.83 28.83
N PHE A 529 2.57 -11.56 29.05
CA PHE A 529 3.23 -11.83 30.32
C PHE A 529 2.47 -11.19 31.51
N PRO A 530 2.31 -11.90 32.64
CA PRO A 530 1.46 -11.44 33.73
C PRO A 530 2.10 -10.29 34.53
N THR A 531 1.24 -9.35 34.90
CA THR A 531 1.50 -8.17 35.74
C THR A 531 2.58 -7.23 35.22
N ILE A 532 3.85 -7.64 35.13
CA ILE A 532 5.02 -6.78 34.86
C ILE A 532 5.44 -6.81 33.38
N ASP A 533 6.25 -5.83 32.97
CA ASP A 533 6.86 -5.78 31.63
C ASP A 533 8.32 -6.23 31.62
N SER A 534 9.07 -6.08 32.72
CA SER A 534 10.48 -6.50 32.80
C SER A 534 11.01 -6.57 34.23
N ILE A 535 12.21 -7.15 34.38
CA ILE A 535 12.94 -7.30 35.65
C ILE A 535 14.38 -6.80 35.46
N VAL A 536 14.92 -6.07 36.44
CA VAL A 536 16.30 -5.56 36.42
C VAL A 536 17.02 -5.77 37.75
N LYS A 537 18.33 -6.05 37.68
CA LYS A 537 19.22 -6.08 38.85
C LYS A 537 19.76 -4.69 39.18
N LEU A 538 19.67 -4.30 40.44
CA LEU A 538 20.14 -3.01 40.96
C LEU A 538 21.57 -3.13 41.49
N LYS A 539 22.29 -2.01 41.51
CA LYS A 539 23.59 -1.94 42.19
C LYS A 539 23.39 -2.18 43.68
N SER A 540 24.32 -2.93 44.25
CA SER A 540 24.44 -3.15 45.68
C SER A 540 24.73 -1.82 46.41
N THR A 541 24.03 -1.57 47.51
CA THR A 541 24.48 -0.63 48.54
C THR A 541 25.59 -1.30 49.35
N ALA A 542 26.57 -0.54 49.84
CA ALA A 542 27.92 -1.00 50.24
C ALA A 542 28.03 -2.27 51.14
N ASP A 543 26.94 -2.72 51.77
CA ASP A 543 26.91 -3.88 52.66
C ASP A 543 25.94 -5.02 52.24
N LYS A 544 25.15 -4.89 51.15
CA LYS A 544 24.08 -5.85 50.76
C LYS A 544 24.26 -6.47 49.37
N LYS A 545 23.76 -7.70 49.14
CA LYS A 545 23.61 -8.29 47.79
C LYS A 545 22.70 -7.42 46.91
N GLU A 546 22.85 -7.60 45.60
CA GLU A 546 22.10 -6.88 44.56
C GLU A 546 20.59 -6.90 44.79
N GLY A 547 19.95 -5.73 44.66
CA GLY A 547 18.50 -5.61 44.68
C GLY A 547 17.85 -6.00 43.36
N ILE A 548 16.53 -6.22 43.37
CA ILE A 548 15.72 -6.53 42.19
C ILE A 548 14.62 -5.48 42.05
N ALA A 549 14.41 -4.98 40.83
CA ALA A 549 13.27 -4.16 40.49
C ALA A 549 12.38 -4.83 39.45
N TYR A 550 11.08 -4.87 39.74
CA TYR A 550 10.02 -5.24 38.82
C TYR A 550 9.50 -3.97 38.14
N LEU A 551 9.56 -3.92 36.80
CA LEU A 551 9.20 -2.74 36.04
C LEU A 551 7.88 -2.98 35.29
N GLN A 552 7.00 -2.00 35.34
CA GLN A 552 5.78 -1.98 34.53
C GLN A 552 5.58 -0.60 33.92
N THR A 553 5.40 -0.56 32.61
CA THR A 553 5.18 0.67 31.85
C THR A 553 3.71 1.02 31.78
N THR A 554 3.41 2.31 31.72
CA THR A 554 2.07 2.80 31.42
C THR A 554 2.14 4.16 30.75
N VAL A 555 1.25 4.37 29.78
CA VAL A 555 0.96 5.69 29.20
C VAL A 555 -0.38 6.24 29.69
N SER A 556 -1.13 5.43 30.46
CA SER A 556 -2.38 5.81 31.10
C SER A 556 -2.14 6.44 32.46
N ASN A 557 -3.07 7.32 32.87
CA ASN A 557 -3.13 7.89 34.21
C ASN A 557 -3.59 6.88 35.26
N THR A 558 -4.03 5.69 34.86
CA THR A 558 -4.45 4.62 35.77
C THR A 558 -3.58 3.39 35.60
N HIS A 559 -3.38 2.66 36.70
CA HIS A 559 -2.52 1.49 36.70
C HIS A 559 -3.00 0.37 37.65
N ASP A 560 -2.94 -0.87 37.17
CA ASP A 560 -3.31 -2.09 37.89
C ASP A 560 -2.07 -2.81 38.41
N ILE A 561 -2.03 -3.07 39.73
CA ILE A 561 -1.01 -3.89 40.39
C ILE A 561 -1.61 -5.21 40.90
N ASN A 562 -0.87 -6.31 40.82
CA ASN A 562 -1.34 -7.63 41.24
C ASN A 562 -0.40 -8.26 42.27
N ALA A 563 -0.76 -8.13 43.55
CA ALA A 563 0.02 -8.64 44.67
C ALA A 563 0.33 -10.14 44.57
N LYS A 564 -0.64 -10.97 44.13
CA LYS A 564 -0.47 -12.44 44.03
C LYS A 564 0.62 -12.82 43.03
N GLN A 565 0.72 -12.08 41.93
CA GLN A 565 1.76 -12.31 40.92
C GLN A 565 3.12 -11.83 41.42
N LEU A 566 3.17 -10.71 42.16
CA LEU A 566 4.40 -10.24 42.82
C LEU A 566 4.90 -11.25 43.87
N GLU A 567 4.01 -11.93 44.59
CA GLU A 567 4.37 -13.02 45.51
C GLU A 567 5.01 -14.21 44.78
N ILE A 568 4.52 -14.54 43.57
CA ILE A 568 5.10 -15.58 42.73
C ILE A 568 6.55 -15.23 42.36
N PHE A 569 6.81 -13.99 41.93
CA PHE A 569 8.17 -13.54 41.64
C PHE A 569 9.07 -13.52 42.88
N ASN A 570 8.52 -13.09 44.03
CA ASN A 570 9.27 -13.10 45.29
C ASN A 570 9.65 -14.51 45.77
N LYS A 571 8.92 -15.57 45.39
CA LYS A 571 9.38 -16.95 45.64
C LYS A 571 10.68 -17.29 44.92
N ILE A 572 11.05 -16.54 43.88
CA ILE A 572 12.31 -16.69 43.13
C ILE A 572 13.37 -15.73 43.68
N PHE A 573 13.02 -14.44 43.79
CA PHE A 573 14.00 -13.37 44.04
C PHE A 573 14.11 -12.93 45.51
N TYR A 574 13.17 -13.36 46.37
CA TYR A 574 13.10 -12.96 47.77
C TYR A 574 12.48 -14.05 48.65
N SER A 575 12.90 -15.29 48.42
CA SER A 575 12.43 -16.49 49.14
C SER A 575 12.95 -16.49 50.59
N GLN A 576 12.39 -17.35 51.45
CA GLN A 576 12.84 -17.43 52.85
C GLN A 576 14.33 -17.81 52.94
N ALA A 577 14.79 -18.77 52.12
CA ALA A 577 16.21 -19.12 52.03
C ALA A 577 17.10 -17.91 51.69
N ILE A 578 16.66 -17.05 50.75
CA ILE A 578 17.39 -15.84 50.36
C ILE A 578 17.41 -14.79 51.48
N LYS A 579 16.35 -14.73 52.31
CA LYS A 579 16.27 -13.86 53.50
C LYS A 579 17.18 -14.37 54.61
N ASP A 580 17.21 -15.68 54.83
CA ASP A 580 18.00 -16.34 55.88
C ASP A 580 19.51 -16.20 55.61
N GLU A 581 19.92 -16.08 54.35
CA GLU A 581 21.28 -15.72 53.93
C GLU A 581 21.67 -14.26 54.30
N GLY A 582 20.74 -13.49 54.88
CA GLY A 582 21.01 -12.29 55.67
C GLY A 582 21.41 -11.03 54.92
N ASN A 583 21.47 -11.07 53.58
CA ASN A 583 22.10 -9.98 52.83
C ASN A 583 21.40 -9.58 51.53
N THR A 584 20.06 -9.63 51.44
CA THR A 584 19.33 -9.22 50.23
C THR A 584 18.36 -8.07 50.48
N GLU A 585 18.37 -7.06 49.60
CA GLU A 585 17.37 -6.00 49.62
C GLU A 585 16.00 -6.53 49.15
N ARG A 586 14.94 -6.02 49.78
CA ARG A 586 13.57 -6.34 49.38
C ARG A 586 13.33 -5.85 47.95
N PRO A 587 12.74 -6.67 47.05
CA PRO A 587 12.43 -6.22 45.71
C PRO A 587 11.55 -4.98 45.70
N ILE A 588 11.80 -4.10 44.75
CA ILE A 588 11.02 -2.90 44.51
C ILE A 588 10.17 -3.08 43.25
N TYR A 589 9.01 -2.44 43.24
CA TYR A 589 8.12 -2.41 42.09
C TYR A 589 8.02 -0.97 41.60
N ILE A 590 8.26 -0.76 40.31
CA ILE A 590 8.33 0.56 39.70
C ILE A 590 7.33 0.67 38.56
N VAL A 591 6.38 1.60 38.70
CA VAL A 591 5.53 2.02 37.59
C VAL A 591 6.24 3.10 36.80
N ILE A 592 6.60 2.80 35.56
CA ILE A 592 7.32 3.71 34.67
C ILE A 592 6.31 4.46 33.80
N CYS A 593 6.27 5.78 33.98
CA CYS A 593 5.44 6.70 33.21
C CYS A 593 6.30 7.47 32.21
N PRO A 594 5.69 8.13 31.20
CA PRO A 594 6.46 8.73 30.12
C PRO A 594 7.20 10.02 30.51
N ASN A 595 6.71 10.72 31.52
CA ASN A 595 7.31 11.94 32.01
C ASN A 595 6.91 12.18 33.48
N ARG A 596 7.56 13.16 34.09
CA ARG A 596 7.32 13.57 35.48
C ARG A 596 5.86 13.90 35.75
N LYS A 597 5.22 14.67 34.87
CA LYS A 597 3.81 15.08 35.04
C LYS A 597 2.88 13.86 35.09
N ALA A 598 3.12 12.87 34.22
CA ALA A 598 2.37 11.62 34.21
C ALA A 598 2.59 10.80 35.49
N CYS A 599 3.81 10.77 36.04
CA CYS A 599 4.07 10.16 37.33
C CYS A 599 3.27 10.85 38.45
N GLU A 600 3.23 12.18 38.46
CA GLU A 600 2.52 12.94 39.50
C GLU A 600 1.00 12.71 39.43
N SER A 601 0.45 12.48 38.23
CA SER A 601 -0.99 12.25 38.03
C SER A 601 -1.45 10.79 38.12
N ILE A 602 -0.55 9.82 38.25
CA ILE A 602 -0.92 8.40 38.17
C ILE A 602 -1.69 7.92 39.41
N VAL A 603 -2.80 7.23 39.19
CA VAL A 603 -3.69 6.69 40.23
C VAL A 603 -3.78 5.16 40.12
N PRO A 604 -3.68 4.40 41.22
CA PRO A 604 -3.85 2.95 41.19
C PRO A 604 -5.34 2.66 41.12
N THR A 605 -5.75 1.71 40.29
CA THR A 605 -7.18 1.41 40.09
C THR A 605 -7.85 0.79 41.31
N LYS A 606 -7.09 0.18 42.23
CA LYS A 606 -7.63 -0.55 43.39
C LYS A 606 -6.78 -0.35 44.64
N ALA A 607 -7.28 0.42 45.60
CA ALA A 607 -6.61 0.69 46.87
C ALA A 607 -6.26 -0.61 47.65
N ALA A 608 -7.14 -1.61 47.63
CA ALA A 608 -6.88 -2.90 48.29
C ALA A 608 -5.68 -3.65 47.70
N ASP A 609 -5.50 -3.62 46.38
CA ASP A 609 -4.38 -4.28 45.70
C ASP A 609 -3.06 -3.54 45.97
N VAL A 610 -3.10 -2.21 46.12
CA VAL A 610 -1.94 -1.41 46.56
C VAL A 610 -1.53 -1.80 47.97
N VAL A 611 -2.49 -1.84 48.91
CA VAL A 611 -2.22 -2.25 50.31
C VAL A 611 -1.67 -3.67 50.37
N ALA A 612 -2.21 -4.61 49.58
CA ALA A 612 -1.69 -5.95 49.49
C ALA A 612 -0.26 -5.97 48.90
N SER A 613 -0.01 -5.21 47.84
CA SER A 613 1.30 -5.16 47.17
C SER A 613 2.38 -4.50 48.05
N ARG A 614 2.03 -3.52 48.90
CA ARG A 614 2.93 -2.95 49.91
C ARG A 614 3.46 -4.00 50.91
N LYS A 615 2.70 -5.07 51.15
CA LYS A 615 3.15 -6.21 51.98
C LYS A 615 4.12 -7.13 51.24
N VAL A 616 4.20 -7.02 49.91
CA VAL A 616 5.04 -7.86 49.05
C VAL A 616 6.33 -7.16 48.65
N CYS A 617 6.27 -5.92 48.17
CA CYS A 617 7.41 -5.12 47.71
C CYS A 617 7.27 -3.63 48.11
N GLN A 618 8.34 -2.86 47.99
CA GLN A 618 8.25 -1.39 48.03
C GLN A 618 7.70 -0.86 46.70
N LEU A 619 6.89 0.20 46.74
CA LEU A 619 6.23 0.75 45.56
C LEU A 619 6.83 2.09 45.17
N TYR A 620 7.23 2.22 43.92
CA TYR A 620 7.79 3.42 43.34
C TYR A 620 7.07 3.79 42.05
N VAL A 621 7.12 5.06 41.72
CA VAL A 621 6.87 5.56 40.37
C VAL A 621 8.16 6.10 39.80
N GLY A 622 8.33 5.98 38.49
CA GLY A 622 9.50 6.50 37.82
C GLY A 622 9.19 7.06 36.44
N TYR A 623 10.03 8.00 36.01
CA TYR A 623 10.11 8.42 34.63
C TYR A 623 11.59 8.48 34.25
N PHE A 624 11.88 8.44 32.96
CA PHE A 624 13.22 8.69 32.47
C PHE A 624 13.18 9.90 31.55
N ASP A 625 14.26 10.67 31.53
CA ASP A 625 14.43 11.72 30.54
C ASP A 625 14.58 11.05 29.19
N ALA A 626 13.47 10.95 28.49
CA ALA A 626 13.42 10.23 27.24
C ALA A 626 14.31 10.95 26.20
N PHE A 627 14.97 10.16 25.36
CA PHE A 627 15.63 10.61 24.13
C PHE A 627 16.97 11.36 24.27
N ARG A 628 17.86 10.93 25.19
CA ARG A 628 19.30 11.24 25.14
C ARG A 628 20.12 9.98 24.84
N PHE A 629 20.81 9.90 23.71
CA PHE A 629 21.70 8.77 23.36
C PHE A 629 23.18 9.14 23.47
N GLY A 630 23.93 8.33 24.22
CA GLY A 630 25.39 8.35 24.28
C GLY A 630 26.01 7.03 24.76
N GLY A 631 25.27 5.92 24.73
CA GLY A 631 25.72 4.63 25.25
C GLY A 631 26.29 3.71 24.17
N PRO A 632 27.28 2.85 24.49
CA PRO A 632 27.76 1.81 23.57
C PRO A 632 26.64 0.82 23.24
N SER A 633 26.51 0.48 21.96
CA SER A 633 25.50 -0.47 21.47
C SER A 633 25.78 -1.88 21.99
N ASN A 634 24.92 -2.40 22.85
CA ASN A 634 24.95 -3.82 23.21
C ASN A 634 23.92 -4.56 22.34
N ASN A 635 24.35 -5.63 21.68
CA ASN A 635 23.43 -6.52 20.96
C ASN A 635 22.57 -7.28 21.98
N ILE A 636 21.24 -7.10 21.91
CA ILE A 636 20.28 -7.91 22.66
C ILE A 636 20.26 -9.31 22.01
N PRO A 637 20.61 -10.40 22.71
CA PRO A 637 20.45 -11.75 22.18
C PRO A 637 18.96 -12.07 22.03
N ILE A 638 18.55 -12.45 20.81
CA ILE A 638 17.16 -12.77 20.44
C ILE A 638 17.10 -14.26 20.12
N GLU A 639 16.27 -15.01 20.84
CA GLU A 639 15.81 -16.32 20.35
C GLU A 639 14.60 -16.07 19.43
N LEU A 640 14.66 -16.58 18.19
CA LEU A 640 13.55 -16.48 17.23
C LEU A 640 12.36 -17.32 17.73
N PRO A 641 11.11 -16.87 17.53
CA PRO A 641 9.94 -17.60 17.96
C PRO A 641 9.76 -18.89 17.18
N PRO A 642 9.14 -19.93 17.76
CA PRO A 642 8.47 -20.94 16.95
C PRO A 642 7.31 -20.27 16.18
N PRO A 643 7.12 -20.57 14.88
CA PRO A 643 6.17 -19.88 13.99
C PRO A 643 4.69 -19.94 14.41
N ASN A 644 4.35 -20.70 15.47
CA ASN A 644 2.98 -21.04 15.85
C ASN A 644 2.60 -20.67 17.29
N ALA A 645 3.32 -19.77 17.98
CA ALA A 645 2.87 -19.32 19.30
C ALA A 645 1.50 -18.59 19.14
N PRO A 646 0.40 -19.08 19.76
CA PRO A 646 -0.89 -18.42 19.68
C PRO A 646 -0.78 -17.05 20.32
N TYR A 647 -0.80 -16.02 19.47
CA TYR A 647 -0.83 -14.61 19.88
C TYR A 647 -2.18 -14.30 20.51
N ASN A 648 -2.34 -14.66 21.78
CA ASN A 648 -3.47 -14.27 22.61
C ASN A 648 -3.00 -13.17 23.55
N PHE A 649 -3.42 -11.93 23.29
CA PHE A 649 -3.27 -10.83 24.25
C PHE A 649 -3.95 -11.20 25.58
N ARG A 650 -3.60 -10.51 26.67
CA ARG A 650 -4.42 -10.57 27.89
C ARG A 650 -5.86 -10.27 27.47
N PRO A 651 -6.86 -11.10 27.83
CA PRO A 651 -8.25 -10.76 27.56
C PRO A 651 -8.49 -9.36 28.13
N ARG A 652 -8.94 -8.45 27.27
CA ARG A 652 -9.39 -7.13 27.68
C ARG A 652 -10.37 -7.38 28.83
N ARG A 653 -9.99 -7.04 30.06
CA ARG A 653 -10.99 -6.96 31.12
C ARG A 653 -11.92 -5.88 30.63
N SER A 654 -13.13 -6.29 30.23
CA SER A 654 -14.20 -5.35 29.98
C SER A 654 -14.20 -4.41 31.18
N THR A 655 -14.29 -3.11 30.90
CA THR A 655 -14.96 -2.24 31.85
C THR A 655 -16.20 -3.01 32.27
N ALA A 656 -16.19 -3.49 33.52
CA ALA A 656 -17.27 -4.28 34.06
C ALA A 656 -18.56 -3.60 33.62
N LYS A 657 -19.48 -4.38 33.04
CA LYS A 657 -20.85 -3.94 32.77
C LYS A 657 -21.26 -3.09 33.97
N ARG A 658 -21.38 -1.77 33.80
CA ARG A 658 -22.12 -0.97 34.76
C ARG A 658 -23.47 -1.67 34.85
N PRO A 659 -23.92 -2.13 36.03
CA PRO A 659 -25.31 -2.47 36.18
C PRO A 659 -26.10 -1.25 35.69
N ARG A 660 -27.01 -1.48 34.76
CA ARG A 660 -28.06 -0.50 34.48
C ARG A 660 -28.82 -0.37 35.80
N GLU A 661 -28.58 0.71 36.52
CA GLU A 661 -29.61 1.22 37.43
C GLU A 661 -30.71 1.82 36.54
N ALA A 662 -31.94 1.51 36.94
CA ALA A 662 -33.18 1.73 36.21
C ALA A 662 -33.46 3.21 35.90
#